data_AF-A0A8B7DSR5-F1
#
_entry.id   AF-A0A8B7DSR5-F1
#
_cell.length_a   1.000
_cell.length_b   1.000
_cell.length_c   1.000
_cell.angle_alpha   90.00
_cell.angle_beta   90.00
_cell.angle_gamma   90.00
#
_symmetry.space_group_name_H-M   'P 1'
#
loop_
_entity.id
_entity.type
_entity.pdbx_description
1 polymer ?
#
loop_
_entity_poly.entity_id
_entity_poly.type
_entity_poly.pdbx_seq_one_letter_code
_entity_poly.pdbx_strand_id
1 'polypeptide(L)'
;MDDGKVTSENHVYSPFQLNKSFDKPLKIVNGTNVFDNGNVYEGTSGSDQPSSPNLISSSPFSFSLKKLGNYSLPPSNTNLNSSLQSVQKMNDLQQENLNLKKEIEAKETKLSSTVKSIKQFWSPELKKERLARKEEREKNLELKEQLSIANTQIQEYKKTLEDLEHELNAQQQKSKNLIQKLEEQNKNTLYNNLKEQFDLQADKILSLSLINKSNEEKISLYTSEKKTLEDKIYQLQSQIENNSINMLNESQYISNNKKFEKQEEEISLLTLTLDELEAKYNELLEDNEEKNKCISDLEIILVDKEQKEQYHESVLIQLQTCRNTIESQEEEILKLKYDNAILRESERRNLESLSNLEKCLTDKEMQITNISKEVQELRAREHNQIEHNKKTEELLLSKDKQFDILQKEVITFCLQSKMMLELLQQKLQDNEMKLSDNSKDDEIKILNENVEQLSTKLKAAELQHSESVKKLSKVMEELGDLKNRMSSKEKELKENQAKVEQLNTKLKTVELQNSESVKKLSKTMEELGDLKNKFASKEKALKEHQIKIEQLNTKLKTAELQNSESTKKLSKAMEELADIKDTSSLKEKELKEHQIKLSSINDELSSKDAIILTCNEEIKELKNASLSFKKTVDALQADLSEKNSLIVRFKKEKETQLSKTVSFVVYEDMKRECESLSSANLQQKKTLEDLQNNLKSALETNSKLESEIENYKIELVKINMEYTETKEQYKEFEQINNDLKRDLQDSRTKIENFEKQERRSLLISDKKKAEDNQIVKQLQDENTQKLNRIIELEKQVAEKGKQLALIKKTQNFEKEKQHLLVNEKLKTDIEVKNQVEELKNEIAKNKERITVLEDALRESVNVVIECENISASKSEFSQFEKAITNIKNAFLIFLMSEKDALIRSMIATRKRHSDELQNIRVNNLLSSISEKDTQIAHFELSNSKIKRNEIIQLKKDKEKLMEELKEQNNNRVSETNLDPNEDSILLELRDAPSEQVYEAVRHLCTNNSRLEFYIEEFWEHTKDMCIELLHSIEEPPQKSAKFTKTEKLSKDELMKELKLVTDHSVNLKKYVYGLLSKLEG
;
A
#
# COMPACT_ATOMS: atom_id res chain seq x y z
N MET A 1 -42.00 -26.51 57.65
CA MET A 1 -42.28 -25.21 58.26
C MET A 1 -41.99 -24.08 57.27
N ASP A 2 -42.75 -23.85 56.19
CA ASP A 2 -43.78 -24.61 55.43
C ASP A 2 -43.98 -23.85 54.09
N ASP A 3 -44.72 -24.27 53.06
CA ASP A 3 -44.94 -25.55 52.34
C ASP A 3 -46.18 -25.39 51.43
N GLY A 4 -46.06 -25.65 50.11
CA GLY A 4 -47.18 -25.63 49.12
C GLY A 4 -47.64 -24.24 48.60
N LYS A 5 -48.57 -24.11 47.64
CA LYS A 5 -49.33 -25.02 46.72
C LYS A 5 -49.88 -24.16 45.53
N VAL A 6 -50.16 -24.56 44.27
CA VAL A 6 -50.62 -25.82 43.59
C VAL A 6 -52.16 -26.00 43.67
N THR A 7 -52.99 -26.00 42.61
CA THR A 7 -52.86 -25.96 41.12
C THR A 7 -54.19 -25.52 40.42
N SER A 8 -54.35 -25.70 39.09
CA SER A 8 -55.58 -25.58 38.22
C SER A 8 -56.02 -24.17 37.76
N GLU A 9 -56.43 -23.85 36.51
CA GLU A 9 -57.10 -24.51 35.34
C GLU A 9 -58.63 -24.33 35.25
N ASN A 10 -59.13 -23.73 34.15
CA ASN A 10 -60.14 -24.33 33.23
C ASN A 10 -60.50 -23.45 31.98
N HIS A 11 -61.22 -24.04 31.01
CA HIS A 11 -61.76 -23.42 29.76
C HIS A 11 -63.17 -22.80 29.99
N VAL A 12 -63.98 -22.26 29.05
CA VAL A 12 -64.48 -22.67 27.70
C VAL A 12 -65.09 -21.42 27.01
N TYR A 13 -64.98 -21.15 25.68
CA TYR A 13 -65.92 -21.59 24.62
C TYR A 13 -65.48 -21.24 23.18
N SER A 14 -66.11 -21.92 22.20
CA SER A 14 -65.98 -21.79 20.72
C SER A 14 -67.31 -21.21 20.12
N PRO A 15 -67.60 -21.03 18.79
CA PRO A 15 -67.29 -21.99 17.70
C PRO A 15 -67.15 -21.53 16.21
N PHE A 16 -66.67 -22.47 15.37
CA PHE A 16 -66.96 -22.70 13.91
C PHE A 16 -66.49 -21.66 12.85
N GLN A 17 -66.02 -22.03 11.64
CA GLN A 17 -65.78 -23.33 10.93
C GLN A 17 -64.63 -23.13 9.88
N LEU A 18 -64.18 -24.02 8.96
CA LEU A 18 -64.72 -25.23 8.30
C LEU A 18 -63.58 -26.22 7.84
N ASN A 19 -64.00 -27.42 7.42
CA ASN A 19 -63.37 -28.48 6.60
C ASN A 19 -62.67 -28.03 5.28
N LYS A 20 -61.80 -28.79 4.57
CA LYS A 20 -61.20 -30.18 4.57
C LYS A 20 -60.12 -30.21 3.43
N SER A 21 -59.15 -31.11 3.21
CA SER A 21 -58.43 -32.22 3.89
C SER A 21 -57.68 -33.05 2.82
N PHE A 22 -56.57 -33.74 3.17
CA PHE A 22 -55.88 -34.86 2.47
C PHE A 22 -54.85 -34.64 1.31
N ASP A 23 -53.60 -35.02 1.64
CA ASP A 23 -52.59 -35.84 0.92
C ASP A 23 -51.93 -35.52 -0.45
N LYS A 24 -50.74 -36.14 -0.60
CA LYS A 24 -49.73 -36.09 -1.70
C LYS A 24 -50.00 -37.23 -2.74
N PRO A 25 -49.17 -37.51 -3.80
CA PRO A 25 -47.89 -36.89 -4.22
C PRO A 25 -47.63 -36.72 -5.75
N LEU A 26 -46.45 -36.19 -6.10
CA LEU A 26 -45.63 -36.45 -7.31
C LEU A 26 -46.18 -36.13 -8.73
N LYS A 27 -45.53 -35.15 -9.42
CA LYS A 27 -44.51 -35.45 -10.46
C LYS A 27 -43.70 -34.22 -10.93
N ILE A 28 -42.58 -34.52 -11.59
CA ILE A 28 -41.57 -33.58 -12.14
C ILE A 28 -41.81 -33.37 -13.65
N VAL A 29 -41.73 -32.14 -14.15
CA VAL A 29 -41.10 -31.75 -15.45
C VAL A 29 -40.53 -30.32 -15.29
N ASN A 30 -39.45 -30.01 -16.00
CA ASN A 30 -38.70 -28.75 -15.91
C ASN A 30 -39.42 -27.55 -16.54
N GLY A 31 -39.14 -26.35 -16.01
CA GLY A 31 -39.44 -25.06 -16.65
C GLY A 31 -38.36 -24.04 -16.30
N THR A 32 -37.39 -23.84 -17.18
CA THR A 32 -36.33 -22.82 -17.03
C THR A 32 -36.82 -21.46 -17.51
N ASN A 33 -36.46 -20.39 -16.78
CA ASN A 33 -36.06 -19.09 -17.37
C ASN A 33 -35.45 -18.20 -16.27
N VAL A 34 -34.31 -17.58 -16.56
CA VAL A 34 -33.56 -16.71 -15.64
C VAL A 34 -32.85 -15.61 -16.43
N PHE A 35 -32.99 -14.37 -15.93
CA PHE A 35 -32.36 -13.10 -16.29
C PHE A 35 -32.57 -12.46 -17.68
N ASP A 36 -33.00 -11.19 -17.61
CA ASP A 36 -32.94 -10.18 -18.65
C ASP A 36 -31.50 -9.77 -19.01
N ASN A 37 -31.34 -9.24 -20.22
CA ASN A 37 -30.52 -8.06 -20.44
C ASN A 37 -31.12 -7.26 -21.61
N GLY A 38 -31.75 -6.14 -21.29
CA GLY A 38 -32.51 -5.34 -22.27
C GLY A 38 -31.60 -4.48 -23.15
N ASN A 39 -31.80 -4.57 -24.47
CA ASN A 39 -31.30 -3.58 -25.42
C ASN A 39 -32.45 -3.26 -26.40
N VAL A 40 -32.89 -2.01 -26.40
CA VAL A 40 -34.16 -1.60 -27.04
C VAL A 40 -33.99 -1.39 -28.55
N TYR A 41 -35.01 -1.75 -29.32
CA TYR A 41 -35.06 -1.73 -30.78
C TYR A 41 -36.03 -0.65 -31.32
N GLU A 42 -36.14 -0.60 -32.65
CA GLU A 42 -37.03 0.22 -33.50
C GLU A 42 -36.53 1.64 -33.84
N GLY A 43 -36.56 2.10 -35.10
CA GLY A 43 -36.90 1.45 -36.39
C GLY A 43 -36.25 2.22 -37.57
N THR A 44 -36.49 1.97 -38.86
CA THR A 44 -37.58 1.29 -39.58
C THR A 44 -37.12 0.83 -40.99
N SER A 45 -37.97 0.07 -41.70
CA SER A 45 -38.07 -0.19 -43.18
C SER A 45 -36.92 0.22 -44.14
N GLY A 46 -36.50 -0.58 -45.15
CA GLY A 46 -36.96 -1.90 -45.62
C GLY A 46 -37.61 -1.90 -47.01
N SER A 47 -36.86 -2.32 -48.05
CA SER A 47 -37.40 -2.82 -49.33
C SER A 47 -36.33 -3.49 -50.23
N ASP A 48 -36.38 -4.83 -50.26
CA ASP A 48 -36.20 -5.74 -51.40
C ASP A 48 -34.98 -5.84 -52.33
N GLN A 49 -34.71 -7.11 -52.68
CA GLN A 49 -34.19 -7.68 -53.92
C GLN A 49 -32.65 -7.82 -54.15
N PRO A 50 -32.21 -8.88 -54.90
CA PRO A 50 -31.57 -9.98 -54.16
C PRO A 50 -30.30 -10.58 -54.81
N SER A 51 -29.78 -11.63 -54.16
CA SER A 51 -28.74 -12.54 -54.65
C SER A 51 -28.95 -12.96 -56.11
N SER A 52 -27.95 -12.71 -56.96
CA SER A 52 -27.96 -13.08 -58.38
C SER A 52 -27.11 -14.34 -58.68
N PRO A 53 -27.42 -15.13 -59.72
CA PRO A 53 -26.94 -16.50 -59.86
C PRO A 53 -25.74 -16.67 -60.79
N ASN A 54 -25.14 -17.86 -60.78
CA ASN A 54 -24.28 -18.33 -61.87
C ASN A 54 -25.10 -18.44 -63.17
N LEU A 55 -24.89 -17.52 -64.12
CA LEU A 55 -25.35 -17.68 -65.49
C LEU A 55 -24.23 -17.37 -66.50
N ILE A 56 -24.03 -18.35 -67.40
CA ILE A 56 -23.09 -18.28 -68.51
C ILE A 56 -23.65 -17.29 -69.54
N SER A 57 -22.97 -16.16 -69.76
CA SER A 57 -23.30 -15.24 -70.86
C SER A 57 -22.48 -15.62 -72.11
N SER A 58 -23.20 -16.04 -73.15
CA SER A 58 -22.62 -16.38 -74.45
C SER A 58 -22.35 -15.12 -75.28
N SER A 59 -21.19 -15.08 -75.95
CA SER A 59 -20.94 -14.17 -77.07
C SER A 59 -21.25 -14.92 -78.38
N PRO A 60 -22.31 -14.56 -79.14
CA PRO A 60 -22.87 -15.43 -80.18
C PRO A 60 -22.55 -14.98 -81.62
N PHE A 61 -21.30 -14.59 -81.92
CA PHE A 61 -20.91 -14.22 -83.30
C PHE A 61 -19.56 -14.81 -83.74
N SER A 62 -19.59 -16.09 -84.13
CA SER A 62 -18.57 -16.68 -85.03
C SER A 62 -19.24 -17.52 -86.11
N PHE A 63 -19.34 -16.95 -87.33
CA PHE A 63 -20.04 -17.57 -88.45
C PHE A 63 -19.25 -18.77 -89.01
N SER A 64 -19.65 -19.98 -88.65
CA SER A 64 -19.09 -21.21 -89.23
C SER A 64 -19.65 -21.48 -90.64
N LEU A 65 -19.02 -20.91 -91.68
CA LEU A 65 -19.23 -21.38 -93.05
C LEU A 65 -18.55 -22.76 -93.24
N LYS A 66 -19.34 -23.83 -93.12
CA LYS A 66 -18.93 -25.21 -93.45
C LYS A 66 -19.99 -25.94 -94.29
N LYS A 67 -20.09 -25.60 -95.58
CA LYS A 67 -20.42 -26.51 -96.70
C LYS A 67 -20.33 -25.78 -98.05
N LEU A 68 -20.42 -26.58 -99.13
CA LEU A 68 -20.00 -26.26 -100.52
C LEU A 68 -18.47 -26.24 -100.64
N GLY A 69 -17.79 -27.25 -101.19
CA GLY A 69 -18.29 -28.43 -101.91
C GLY A 69 -18.23 -28.21 -103.42
N ASN A 70 -17.05 -28.43 -103.99
CA ASN A 70 -16.75 -28.18 -105.40
C ASN A 70 -17.50 -29.15 -106.32
N TYR A 71 -18.64 -28.71 -106.85
CA TYR A 71 -19.20 -29.25 -108.09
C TYR A 71 -18.71 -28.41 -109.27
N SER A 72 -18.39 -29.07 -110.38
CA SER A 72 -17.82 -28.43 -111.58
C SER A 72 -18.80 -27.50 -112.28
N LEU A 73 -18.30 -26.37 -112.79
CA LEU A 73 -19.03 -25.47 -113.68
C LEU A 73 -18.70 -25.75 -115.16
N PRO A 74 -19.71 -25.92 -116.03
CA PRO A 74 -19.65 -25.49 -117.42
C PRO A 74 -20.14 -24.02 -117.57
N PRO A 75 -19.77 -23.29 -118.64
CA PRO A 75 -19.98 -21.84 -118.75
C PRO A 75 -21.20 -21.42 -119.61
N SER A 76 -21.73 -20.18 -119.41
CA SER A 76 -22.14 -19.25 -120.50
C SER A 76 -22.67 -17.86 -120.05
N ASN A 77 -21.91 -16.82 -120.41
CA ASN A 77 -22.25 -15.46 -120.89
C ASN A 77 -23.47 -14.60 -120.46
N THR A 78 -23.12 -13.34 -120.13
CA THR A 78 -23.73 -12.02 -120.50
C THR A 78 -25.16 -11.60 -120.09
N ASN A 79 -25.24 -10.58 -119.22
CA ASN A 79 -25.77 -9.24 -119.59
C ASN A 79 -25.27 -8.16 -118.59
N LEU A 80 -25.11 -6.88 -119.00
CA LEU A 80 -24.23 -5.92 -118.26
C LEU A 80 -24.90 -4.70 -117.60
N ASN A 81 -25.93 -4.07 -118.19
CA ASN A 81 -26.27 -2.68 -117.82
C ASN A 81 -26.96 -2.49 -116.45
N SER A 82 -27.67 -3.48 -115.91
CA SER A 82 -28.22 -3.43 -114.55
C SER A 82 -27.16 -3.60 -113.45
N SER A 83 -25.98 -4.11 -113.82
CA SER A 83 -24.86 -4.30 -112.89
C SER A 83 -24.26 -2.96 -112.45
N LEU A 84 -24.12 -1.98 -113.36
CA LEU A 84 -23.29 -0.80 -113.12
C LEU A 84 -23.80 0.10 -111.98
N GLN A 85 -25.10 0.41 -111.95
CA GLN A 85 -25.70 1.17 -110.84
C GLN A 85 -25.68 0.40 -109.51
N SER A 86 -25.85 -0.92 -109.57
CA SER A 86 -25.76 -1.80 -108.39
C SER A 86 -24.34 -1.83 -107.82
N VAL A 87 -23.32 -1.81 -108.69
CA VAL A 87 -21.89 -1.74 -108.33
C VAL A 87 -21.54 -0.38 -107.70
N GLN A 88 -22.03 0.74 -108.23
CA GLN A 88 -21.78 2.05 -107.60
C GLN A 88 -22.34 2.12 -106.18
N LYS A 89 -23.62 1.77 -105.99
CA LYS A 89 -24.23 1.78 -104.66
C LYS A 89 -23.63 0.75 -103.69
N MET A 90 -23.11 -0.37 -104.21
CA MET A 90 -22.27 -1.30 -103.44
C MET A 90 -20.97 -0.66 -102.97
N ASN A 91 -20.25 0.06 -103.84
CA ASN A 91 -18.99 0.71 -103.49
C ASN A 91 -19.19 1.80 -102.43
N ASP A 92 -20.23 2.64 -102.56
CA ASP A 92 -20.54 3.68 -101.58
C ASP A 92 -20.82 3.07 -100.18
N LEU A 93 -21.67 2.04 -100.13
CA LEU A 93 -21.99 1.32 -98.88
C LEU A 93 -20.80 0.53 -98.30
N GLN A 94 -19.87 0.05 -99.14
CA GLN A 94 -18.62 -0.56 -98.70
C GLN A 94 -17.67 0.50 -98.10
N GLN A 95 -17.59 1.68 -98.70
CA GLN A 95 -16.74 2.77 -98.23
C GLN A 95 -17.28 3.39 -96.93
N GLU A 96 -18.60 3.50 -96.78
CA GLU A 96 -19.27 3.85 -95.53
C GLU A 96 -19.02 2.79 -94.43
N ASN A 97 -19.15 1.49 -94.76
CA ASN A 97 -18.81 0.40 -93.83
C ASN A 97 -17.34 0.44 -93.36
N LEU A 98 -16.40 0.76 -94.27
CA LEU A 98 -14.99 0.90 -93.93
C LEU A 98 -14.72 2.10 -93.01
N ASN A 99 -15.46 3.19 -93.16
CA ASN A 99 -15.37 4.36 -92.29
C ASN A 99 -15.98 4.08 -90.90
N LEU A 100 -17.17 3.47 -90.84
CA LEU A 100 -17.81 3.07 -89.58
C LEU A 100 -16.96 2.08 -88.78
N LYS A 101 -16.30 1.11 -89.45
CA LYS A 101 -15.35 0.20 -88.79
C LYS A 101 -14.16 0.93 -88.16
N LYS A 102 -13.54 1.87 -88.89
CA LYS A 102 -12.46 2.71 -88.35
C LYS A 102 -12.92 3.57 -87.17
N GLU A 103 -14.15 4.05 -87.18
CA GLU A 103 -14.70 4.83 -86.06
C GLU A 103 -14.96 3.95 -84.82
N ILE A 104 -15.42 2.71 -85.02
CA ILE A 104 -15.54 1.70 -83.94
C ILE A 104 -14.16 1.38 -83.36
N GLU A 105 -13.17 1.04 -84.18
CA GLU A 105 -11.79 0.78 -83.75
C GLU A 105 -11.18 1.99 -83.00
N ALA A 106 -11.45 3.22 -83.46
CA ALA A 106 -11.03 4.46 -82.79
C ALA A 106 -11.76 4.74 -81.46
N LYS A 107 -12.99 4.22 -81.29
CA LYS A 107 -13.74 4.28 -80.03
C LYS A 107 -13.31 3.18 -79.06
N GLU A 108 -13.09 1.96 -79.53
CA GLU A 108 -12.59 0.83 -78.74
C GLU A 108 -11.18 1.08 -78.19
N THR A 109 -10.27 1.62 -79.02
CA THR A 109 -8.92 1.99 -78.57
C THR A 109 -8.93 3.08 -77.50
N LYS A 110 -9.78 4.11 -77.64
CA LYS A 110 -10.00 5.15 -76.61
C LYS A 110 -10.64 4.61 -75.34
N LEU A 111 -11.62 3.70 -75.46
CA LEU A 111 -12.23 3.04 -74.30
C LEU A 111 -11.20 2.19 -73.55
N SER A 112 -10.41 1.40 -74.29
CA SER A 112 -9.34 0.56 -73.75
C SER A 112 -8.24 1.39 -73.05
N SER A 113 -7.84 2.53 -73.61
CA SER A 113 -6.88 3.43 -72.94
C SER A 113 -7.46 4.05 -71.67
N THR A 114 -8.74 4.44 -71.68
CA THR A 114 -9.42 5.03 -70.52
C THR A 114 -9.59 4.00 -69.39
N VAL A 115 -10.04 2.79 -69.72
CA VAL A 115 -10.13 1.65 -68.77
C VAL A 115 -8.75 1.30 -68.20
N LYS A 116 -7.71 1.31 -69.03
CA LYS A 116 -6.33 1.06 -68.59
C LYS A 116 -5.82 2.16 -67.66
N SER A 117 -6.11 3.44 -67.96
CA SER A 117 -5.76 4.57 -67.10
C SER A 117 -6.45 4.49 -65.73
N ILE A 118 -7.77 4.27 -65.70
CA ILE A 118 -8.53 4.08 -64.44
C ILE A 118 -7.96 2.91 -63.64
N LYS A 119 -7.66 1.78 -64.31
CA LYS A 119 -7.07 0.60 -63.66
C LYS A 119 -5.65 0.85 -63.14
N GLN A 120 -4.84 1.68 -63.81
CA GLN A 120 -3.49 2.03 -63.32
C GLN A 120 -3.52 3.05 -62.19
N PHE A 121 -4.45 4.01 -62.19
CA PHE A 121 -4.56 5.06 -61.16
C PHE A 121 -5.21 4.58 -59.87
N TRP A 122 -6.24 3.72 -59.95
CA TRP A 122 -6.99 3.29 -58.76
C TRP A 122 -6.57 1.92 -58.20
N SER A 123 -5.99 1.03 -59.00
CA SER A 123 -5.67 -0.34 -58.52
C SER A 123 -4.53 -0.45 -57.50
N PRO A 124 -3.49 0.41 -57.45
CA PRO A 124 -2.49 0.34 -56.38
C PRO A 124 -3.09 0.82 -55.06
N GLU A 125 -3.86 1.90 -55.09
CA GLU A 125 -4.50 2.52 -53.93
C GLU A 125 -5.59 1.61 -53.35
N LEU A 126 -6.49 1.05 -54.17
CA LEU A 126 -7.44 0.01 -53.74
C LEU A 126 -6.74 -1.25 -53.21
N LYS A 127 -5.51 -1.56 -53.64
CA LYS A 127 -4.75 -2.69 -53.10
C LYS A 127 -4.16 -2.35 -51.73
N LYS A 128 -3.58 -1.14 -51.54
CA LYS A 128 -3.14 -0.63 -50.24
C LYS A 128 -4.31 -0.59 -49.24
N GLU A 129 -5.44 -0.05 -49.64
CA GLU A 129 -6.62 0.12 -48.77
C GLU A 129 -7.27 -1.22 -48.38
N ARG A 130 -7.20 -2.24 -49.27
CA ARG A 130 -7.62 -3.62 -48.96
C ARG A 130 -6.64 -4.34 -48.04
N LEU A 131 -5.33 -4.07 -48.15
CA LEU A 131 -4.31 -4.61 -47.25
C LEU A 131 -4.40 -3.96 -45.86
N ALA A 132 -4.51 -2.63 -45.79
CA ALA A 132 -4.71 -1.90 -44.53
C ALA A 132 -5.95 -2.42 -43.77
N ARG A 133 -7.11 -2.57 -44.44
CA ARG A 133 -8.30 -3.18 -43.81
C ARG A 133 -8.13 -4.67 -43.47
N LYS A 134 -7.18 -5.39 -44.07
CA LYS A 134 -6.88 -6.78 -43.69
C LYS A 134 -6.04 -6.79 -42.40
N GLU A 135 -4.95 -6.02 -42.38
CA GLU A 135 -4.07 -5.82 -41.22
C GLU A 135 -4.84 -5.25 -40.01
N GLU A 136 -5.79 -4.34 -40.23
CA GLU A 136 -6.68 -3.80 -39.20
C GLU A 136 -7.60 -4.86 -38.59
N ARG A 137 -8.18 -5.75 -39.42
CA ARG A 137 -8.98 -6.88 -38.92
C ARG A 137 -8.13 -7.91 -38.18
N GLU A 138 -6.93 -8.17 -38.65
CA GLU A 138 -5.99 -9.10 -38.02
C GLU A 138 -5.55 -8.57 -36.65
N LYS A 139 -5.20 -7.29 -36.54
CA LYS A 139 -4.97 -6.60 -35.25
C LYS A 139 -6.21 -6.60 -34.35
N ASN A 140 -7.42 -6.44 -34.90
CA ASN A 140 -8.65 -6.47 -34.11
C ASN A 140 -8.99 -7.87 -33.58
N LEU A 141 -8.57 -8.94 -34.27
CA LEU A 141 -8.66 -10.32 -33.79
C LEU A 141 -7.60 -10.58 -32.71
N GLU A 142 -6.36 -10.19 -32.94
CA GLU A 142 -5.24 -10.32 -31.99
C GLU A 142 -5.55 -9.60 -30.66
N LEU A 143 -6.07 -8.37 -30.71
CA LEU A 143 -6.51 -7.64 -29.52
C LEU A 143 -7.67 -8.32 -28.78
N LYS A 144 -8.57 -9.02 -29.50
CA LYS A 144 -9.66 -9.80 -28.87
C LYS A 144 -9.13 -11.08 -28.22
N GLU A 145 -8.13 -11.72 -28.82
CA GLU A 145 -7.46 -12.88 -28.24
C GLU A 145 -6.68 -12.49 -26.98
N GLN A 146 -5.90 -11.40 -27.03
CA GLN A 146 -5.22 -10.82 -25.86
C GLN A 146 -6.21 -10.44 -24.74
N LEU A 147 -7.34 -9.80 -25.08
CA LEU A 147 -8.40 -9.52 -24.10
C LEU A 147 -9.03 -10.80 -23.54
N SER A 148 -9.18 -11.86 -24.33
CA SER A 148 -9.68 -13.16 -23.84
C SER A 148 -8.70 -13.79 -22.85
N ILE A 149 -7.40 -13.77 -23.16
CA ILE A 149 -6.33 -14.30 -22.31
C ILE A 149 -6.25 -13.51 -20.99
N ALA A 150 -6.30 -12.19 -21.04
CA ALA A 150 -6.33 -11.33 -19.86
C ALA A 150 -7.57 -11.61 -18.99
N ASN A 151 -8.74 -11.82 -19.59
CA ASN A 151 -9.95 -12.19 -18.83
C ASN A 151 -9.83 -13.56 -18.16
N THR A 152 -9.22 -14.56 -18.80
CA THR A 152 -8.94 -15.86 -18.14
C THR A 152 -7.95 -15.73 -17.00
N GLN A 153 -6.88 -14.94 -17.16
CA GLN A 153 -5.92 -14.66 -16.09
C GLN A 153 -6.59 -13.94 -14.90
N ILE A 154 -7.48 -12.99 -15.15
CA ILE A 154 -8.26 -12.32 -14.09
C ILE A 154 -9.18 -13.30 -13.35
N GLN A 155 -9.75 -14.30 -14.03
CA GLN A 155 -10.54 -15.37 -13.38
C GLN A 155 -9.66 -16.32 -12.55
N GLU A 156 -8.47 -16.68 -13.05
CA GLU A 156 -7.50 -17.48 -12.31
C GLU A 156 -7.01 -16.74 -11.06
N TYR A 157 -6.65 -15.45 -11.17
CA TYR A 157 -6.25 -14.62 -10.03
C TYR A 157 -7.36 -14.49 -8.99
N LYS A 158 -8.62 -14.27 -9.39
CA LYS A 158 -9.76 -14.27 -8.46
C LYS A 158 -9.88 -15.58 -7.71
N LYS A 159 -9.78 -16.72 -8.40
CA LYS A 159 -9.83 -18.03 -7.74
C LYS A 159 -8.67 -18.20 -6.75
N THR A 160 -7.45 -17.79 -7.11
CA THR A 160 -6.32 -17.87 -6.15
C THR A 160 -6.49 -16.95 -4.95
N LEU A 161 -7.19 -15.82 -5.08
CA LEU A 161 -7.57 -14.97 -3.95
C LEU A 161 -8.62 -15.64 -3.06
N GLU A 162 -9.66 -16.25 -3.64
CA GLU A 162 -10.66 -17.02 -2.90
C GLU A 162 -10.03 -18.20 -2.13
N ASP A 163 -9.11 -18.95 -2.75
CA ASP A 163 -8.36 -20.05 -2.12
C ASP A 163 -7.46 -19.51 -0.96
N LEU A 164 -6.78 -18.37 -1.15
CA LEU A 164 -5.94 -17.73 -0.11
C LEU A 164 -6.77 -17.12 1.03
N GLU A 165 -7.94 -16.55 0.76
CA GLU A 165 -8.87 -16.06 1.78
C GLU A 165 -9.41 -17.23 2.63
N HIS A 166 -9.70 -18.39 2.04
CA HIS A 166 -10.08 -19.58 2.79
C HIS A 166 -8.96 -20.08 3.72
N GLU A 167 -7.70 -20.12 3.26
CA GLU A 167 -6.57 -20.50 4.12
C GLU A 167 -6.25 -19.43 5.19
N LEU A 168 -6.40 -18.14 4.87
CA LEU A 168 -6.30 -17.03 5.82
C LEU A 168 -7.30 -17.20 6.98
N ASN A 169 -8.58 -17.43 6.66
CA ASN A 169 -9.63 -17.67 7.64
C ASN A 169 -9.35 -18.93 8.47
N ALA A 170 -8.92 -20.03 7.84
CA ALA A 170 -8.57 -21.26 8.56
C ALA A 170 -7.39 -21.07 9.53
N GLN A 171 -6.40 -20.23 9.18
CA GLN A 171 -5.27 -19.92 10.06
C GLN A 171 -5.66 -18.96 11.19
N GLN A 172 -6.53 -17.97 10.93
CA GLN A 172 -7.10 -17.12 11.98
C GLN A 172 -7.91 -17.93 13.00
N GLN A 173 -8.72 -18.89 12.55
CA GLN A 173 -9.48 -19.77 13.44
C GLN A 173 -8.58 -20.68 14.29
N LYS A 174 -7.48 -21.20 13.72
CA LYS A 174 -6.42 -21.92 14.49
C LYS A 174 -5.79 -21.02 15.55
N SER A 175 -5.48 -19.76 15.22
CA SER A 175 -4.92 -18.78 16.16
C SER A 175 -5.88 -18.46 17.31
N LYS A 176 -7.16 -18.16 17.02
CA LYS A 176 -8.20 -17.92 18.01
C LYS A 176 -8.36 -19.09 18.99
N ASN A 177 -8.35 -20.32 18.48
CA ASN A 177 -8.41 -21.54 19.30
C ASN A 177 -7.15 -21.77 20.17
N LEU A 178 -6.00 -21.20 19.81
CA LEU A 178 -4.77 -21.26 20.61
C LEU A 178 -4.78 -20.20 21.71
N ILE A 179 -5.18 -18.97 21.38
CA ILE A 179 -5.32 -17.86 22.34
C ILE A 179 -6.29 -18.27 23.46
N GLN A 180 -7.47 -18.78 23.11
CA GLN A 180 -8.47 -19.24 24.10
C GLN A 180 -7.92 -20.32 25.05
N LYS A 181 -7.04 -21.22 24.59
CA LYS A 181 -6.39 -22.22 25.44
C LYS A 181 -5.35 -21.62 26.37
N LEU A 182 -4.59 -20.63 25.91
CA LEU A 182 -3.60 -19.91 26.73
C LEU A 182 -4.28 -19.03 27.79
N GLU A 183 -5.41 -18.40 27.45
CA GLU A 183 -6.28 -17.68 28.40
C GLU A 183 -6.84 -18.62 29.47
N GLU A 184 -7.35 -19.79 29.08
CA GLU A 184 -7.87 -20.80 30.01
C GLU A 184 -6.78 -21.39 30.91
N GLN A 185 -5.57 -21.64 30.37
CA GLN A 185 -4.40 -22.04 31.16
C GLN A 185 -3.97 -20.95 32.15
N ASN A 186 -3.82 -19.70 31.71
CA ASN A 186 -3.45 -18.58 32.58
C ASN A 186 -4.49 -18.35 33.69
N LYS A 187 -5.79 -18.48 33.38
CA LYS A 187 -6.88 -18.38 34.35
C LYS A 187 -6.79 -19.49 35.41
N ASN A 188 -6.49 -20.72 35.01
CA ASN A 188 -6.31 -21.84 35.94
C ASN A 188 -5.05 -21.66 36.81
N THR A 189 -3.93 -21.18 36.25
CA THR A 189 -2.72 -20.85 37.01
C THR A 189 -2.98 -19.74 38.02
N LEU A 190 -3.65 -18.65 37.60
CA LEU A 190 -4.00 -17.53 38.49
C LEU A 190 -4.93 -17.98 39.62
N TYR A 191 -5.92 -18.83 39.34
CA TYR A 191 -6.82 -19.40 40.33
C TYR A 191 -6.09 -20.28 41.35
N ASN A 192 -5.17 -21.13 40.90
CA ASN A 192 -4.37 -21.99 41.77
C ASN A 192 -3.44 -21.15 42.67
N ASN A 193 -2.71 -20.18 42.10
CA ASN A 193 -1.82 -19.30 42.86
C ASN A 193 -2.60 -18.47 43.89
N LEU A 194 -3.76 -17.92 43.52
CA LEU A 194 -4.62 -17.16 44.44
C LEU A 194 -5.18 -18.05 45.56
N LYS A 195 -5.56 -19.29 45.26
CA LYS A 195 -5.97 -20.26 46.27
C LYS A 195 -4.84 -20.58 47.25
N GLU A 196 -3.63 -20.84 46.76
CA GLU A 196 -2.46 -21.11 47.59
C GLU A 196 -2.12 -19.93 48.53
N GLN A 197 -2.27 -18.69 48.06
CA GLN A 197 -2.16 -17.50 48.91
C GLN A 197 -3.25 -17.44 49.99
N PHE A 198 -4.51 -17.77 49.67
CA PHE A 198 -5.58 -17.83 50.67
C PHE A 198 -5.38 -18.95 51.70
N ASP A 199 -4.95 -20.13 51.27
CA ASP A 199 -4.64 -21.26 52.16
C ASP A 199 -3.49 -20.89 53.12
N LEU A 200 -2.39 -20.28 52.62
CA LEU A 200 -1.29 -19.74 53.43
C LEU A 200 -1.73 -18.63 54.40
N GLN A 201 -2.64 -17.76 53.99
CA GLN A 201 -3.18 -16.69 54.84
C GLN A 201 -4.08 -17.26 55.94
N ALA A 202 -4.84 -18.33 55.67
CA ALA A 202 -5.64 -19.03 56.67
C ALA A 202 -4.75 -19.69 57.75
N ASP A 203 -3.69 -20.39 57.36
CA ASP A 203 -2.70 -20.95 58.29
C ASP A 203 -2.05 -19.85 59.16
N LYS A 204 -1.71 -18.71 58.56
CA LYS A 204 -1.15 -17.57 59.30
C LYS A 204 -2.15 -17.00 60.32
N ILE A 205 -3.43 -16.87 59.97
CA ILE A 205 -4.50 -16.46 60.90
C ILE A 205 -4.66 -17.47 62.04
N LEU A 206 -4.63 -18.78 61.73
CA LEU A 206 -4.71 -19.84 62.73
C LEU A 206 -3.52 -19.78 63.72
N SER A 207 -2.30 -19.55 63.23
CA SER A 207 -1.10 -19.38 64.06
C SER A 207 -1.22 -18.18 65.02
N LEU A 208 -1.77 -17.06 64.56
CA LEU A 208 -1.99 -15.85 65.37
C LEU A 208 -3.09 -16.08 66.42
N SER A 209 -4.14 -16.82 66.09
CA SER A 209 -5.19 -17.20 67.04
C SER A 209 -4.64 -18.03 68.22
N LEU A 210 -3.75 -18.99 67.94
CA LEU A 210 -3.08 -19.79 68.98
C LEU A 210 -2.16 -18.94 69.87
N ILE A 211 -1.43 -17.98 69.29
CA ILE A 211 -0.58 -17.04 70.05
C ILE A 211 -1.43 -16.14 70.95
N ASN A 212 -2.53 -15.58 70.42
CA ASN A 212 -3.43 -14.72 71.19
C ASN A 212 -4.05 -15.46 72.37
N LYS A 213 -4.53 -16.70 72.17
CA LYS A 213 -5.05 -17.52 73.26
C LYS A 213 -4.01 -17.78 74.36
N SER A 214 -2.76 -18.08 74.00
CA SER A 214 -1.67 -18.22 74.98
C SER A 214 -1.38 -16.92 75.75
N ASN A 215 -1.66 -15.75 75.15
CA ASN A 215 -1.50 -14.45 75.81
C ASN A 215 -2.71 -14.10 76.69
N GLU A 216 -3.94 -14.44 76.29
CA GLU A 216 -5.15 -14.34 77.12
C GLU A 216 -5.00 -15.18 78.41
N GLU A 217 -4.48 -16.40 78.30
CA GLU A 217 -4.19 -17.28 79.46
C GLU A 217 -3.17 -16.62 80.42
N LYS A 218 -2.12 -15.95 79.91
CA LYS A 218 -1.16 -15.19 80.73
C LYS A 218 -1.79 -13.95 81.37
N ILE A 219 -2.61 -13.20 80.63
CA ILE A 219 -3.31 -12.01 81.14
C ILE A 219 -4.27 -12.41 82.27
N SER A 220 -4.98 -13.54 82.14
CA SER A 220 -5.82 -14.08 83.20
C SER A 220 -5.02 -14.43 84.47
N LEU A 221 -3.83 -15.02 84.32
CA LEU A 221 -2.93 -15.31 85.45
C LEU A 221 -2.48 -14.02 86.14
N TYR A 222 -1.92 -13.05 85.40
CA TYR A 222 -1.47 -11.77 85.96
C TYR A 222 -2.62 -10.97 86.61
N THR A 223 -3.84 -11.07 86.07
CA THR A 223 -5.03 -10.44 86.68
C THR A 223 -5.38 -11.07 88.03
N SER A 224 -5.26 -12.39 88.17
CA SER A 224 -5.48 -13.08 89.45
C SER A 224 -4.38 -12.77 90.49
N GLU A 225 -3.13 -12.65 90.05
CA GLU A 225 -1.99 -12.27 90.90
C GLU A 225 -2.12 -10.82 91.37
N LYS A 226 -2.44 -9.89 90.46
CA LYS A 226 -2.74 -8.49 90.78
C LYS A 226 -3.83 -8.38 91.85
N LYS A 227 -4.97 -9.06 91.67
CA LYS A 227 -6.06 -9.04 92.66
C LYS A 227 -5.60 -9.52 94.03
N THR A 228 -4.77 -10.57 94.07
CA THR A 228 -4.20 -11.11 95.32
C THR A 228 -3.25 -10.12 96.02
N LEU A 229 -2.70 -9.13 95.31
CA LEU A 229 -1.94 -8.02 95.88
C LEU A 229 -2.85 -6.88 96.34
N GLU A 230 -3.90 -6.55 95.57
CA GLU A 230 -4.91 -5.55 95.94
C GLU A 230 -5.64 -5.92 97.24
N ASP A 231 -6.05 -7.19 97.39
CA ASP A 231 -6.67 -7.71 98.62
C ASP A 231 -5.74 -7.57 99.85
N LYS A 232 -4.42 -7.69 99.68
CA LYS A 232 -3.41 -7.49 100.75
C LYS A 232 -3.21 -6.01 101.09
N ILE A 233 -3.20 -5.13 100.09
CA ILE A 233 -3.12 -3.67 100.30
C ILE A 233 -4.32 -3.20 101.12
N TYR A 234 -5.53 -3.69 100.81
CA TYR A 234 -6.75 -3.34 101.53
C TYR A 234 -6.71 -3.79 103.01
N GLN A 235 -6.16 -4.97 103.30
CA GLN A 235 -5.95 -5.43 104.69
C GLN A 235 -4.97 -4.53 105.46
N LEU A 236 -3.88 -4.09 104.83
CA LEU A 236 -2.90 -3.18 105.45
C LEU A 236 -3.49 -1.78 105.70
N GLN A 237 -4.29 -1.25 104.76
CA GLN A 237 -4.99 0.03 104.93
C GLN A 237 -5.94 -0.01 106.13
N SER A 238 -6.74 -1.07 106.27
CA SER A 238 -7.63 -1.24 107.43
C SER A 238 -6.88 -1.31 108.77
N GLN A 239 -5.68 -1.91 108.80
CA GLN A 239 -4.82 -1.89 110.00
C GLN A 239 -4.31 -0.48 110.33
N ILE A 240 -4.03 0.36 109.33
CA ILE A 240 -3.58 1.74 109.53
C ILE A 240 -4.72 2.63 110.05
N GLU A 241 -5.93 2.50 109.51
CA GLU A 241 -7.10 3.26 109.99
C GLU A 241 -7.45 2.93 111.44
N ASN A 242 -7.52 1.65 111.80
CA ASN A 242 -7.81 1.21 113.17
C ASN A 242 -6.77 1.70 114.20
N ASN A 243 -5.50 1.85 113.79
CA ASN A 243 -4.47 2.44 114.64
C ASN A 243 -4.57 3.97 114.71
N SER A 244 -4.93 4.63 113.61
CA SER A 244 -5.05 6.10 113.52
C SER A 244 -6.24 6.65 114.32
N ILE A 245 -7.37 5.95 114.31
CA ILE A 245 -8.59 6.33 115.05
C ILE A 245 -8.35 6.37 116.57
N ASN A 246 -7.41 5.57 117.09
CA ASN A 246 -7.05 5.57 118.52
C ASN A 246 -6.16 6.74 118.95
N MET A 247 -5.61 7.54 118.03
CA MET A 247 -4.72 8.67 118.34
C MET A 247 -5.35 10.06 118.13
N LEU A 248 -6.60 10.16 117.66
CA LEU A 248 -7.22 11.45 117.30
C LEU A 248 -8.37 11.92 118.22
N ASN A 249 -8.55 11.30 119.38
CA ASN A 249 -9.61 11.65 120.34
C ASN A 249 -9.25 12.74 121.37
N GLU A 250 -8.06 13.34 121.29
CA GLU A 250 -7.67 14.50 122.12
C GLU A 250 -7.20 15.67 121.25
N SER A 251 -8.08 16.65 120.99
CA SER A 251 -7.93 18.01 121.54
C SER A 251 -8.90 19.05 120.95
N GLN A 252 -9.59 19.76 121.86
CA GLN A 252 -9.99 21.17 121.79
C GLN A 252 -10.73 21.71 120.53
N TYR A 253 -12.05 21.72 120.66
CA TYR A 253 -12.94 22.76 120.11
C TYR A 253 -12.51 24.20 120.48
N ILE A 254 -13.17 25.20 119.88
CA ILE A 254 -13.06 26.66 120.15
C ILE A 254 -11.87 27.37 119.48
N SER A 255 -11.81 27.36 118.14
CA SER A 255 -11.06 28.37 117.36
C SER A 255 -11.64 28.74 115.98
N ASN A 256 -12.82 28.20 115.60
CA ASN A 256 -13.23 28.16 114.19
C ASN A 256 -13.88 29.46 113.66
N ASN A 257 -14.54 30.26 114.50
CA ASN A 257 -15.38 31.38 114.02
C ASN A 257 -14.61 32.66 113.61
N LYS A 258 -13.27 32.63 113.59
CA LYS A 258 -12.44 33.62 112.85
C LYS A 258 -11.60 32.98 111.73
N LYS A 259 -11.77 31.68 111.51
CA LYS A 259 -11.18 30.95 110.40
C LYS A 259 -12.11 31.00 109.19
N PHE A 260 -13.43 30.84 109.40
CA PHE A 260 -14.44 30.90 108.35
C PHE A 260 -14.39 32.17 107.49
N GLU A 261 -14.41 33.39 108.05
CA GLU A 261 -14.34 34.63 107.25
C GLU A 261 -13.10 34.68 106.34
N LYS A 262 -11.94 34.25 106.85
CA LYS A 262 -10.71 34.14 106.04
C LYS A 262 -10.77 33.04 105.00
N GLN A 263 -11.42 31.93 105.32
CA GLN A 263 -11.63 30.83 104.39
C GLN A 263 -12.65 31.21 103.30
N GLU A 264 -13.60 32.12 103.56
CA GLU A 264 -14.49 32.69 102.55
C GLU A 264 -13.74 33.68 101.62
N GLU A 265 -12.85 34.52 102.14
CA GLU A 265 -11.93 35.33 101.31
C GLU A 265 -11.01 34.43 100.46
N GLU A 266 -10.44 33.37 101.06
CA GLU A 266 -9.55 32.41 100.40
C GLU A 266 -10.29 31.57 99.35
N ILE A 267 -11.53 31.13 99.61
CA ILE A 267 -12.41 30.46 98.63
C ILE A 267 -12.80 31.42 97.50
N SER A 268 -13.12 32.69 97.80
CA SER A 268 -13.45 33.66 96.76
C SER A 268 -12.26 33.95 95.84
N LEU A 269 -11.03 33.99 96.38
CA LEU A 269 -9.82 34.13 95.59
C LEU A 269 -9.53 32.87 94.77
N LEU A 270 -9.68 31.69 95.38
CA LEU A 270 -9.51 30.40 94.70
C LEU A 270 -10.51 30.22 93.54
N THR A 271 -11.76 30.65 93.72
CA THR A 271 -12.80 30.63 92.67
C THR A 271 -12.36 31.51 91.49
N LEU A 272 -11.90 32.74 91.75
CA LEU A 272 -11.42 33.66 90.71
C LEU A 272 -10.20 33.08 89.95
N THR A 273 -9.29 32.38 90.65
CA THR A 273 -8.19 31.65 89.99
C THR A 273 -8.64 30.40 89.24
N LEU A 274 -9.78 29.80 89.60
CA LEU A 274 -10.38 28.67 88.88
C LEU A 274 -10.98 29.16 87.56
N ASP A 275 -11.75 30.25 87.60
CA ASP A 275 -12.30 30.91 86.41
C ASP A 275 -11.18 31.32 85.42
N GLU A 276 -10.07 31.86 85.93
CA GLU A 276 -8.86 32.16 85.14
C GLU A 276 -8.14 30.94 84.55
N LEU A 277 -8.29 29.76 85.15
CA LEU A 277 -7.71 28.51 84.67
C LEU A 277 -8.64 27.81 83.67
N GLU A 278 -9.96 27.86 83.87
CA GLU A 278 -10.94 27.40 82.88
C GLU A 278 -10.90 28.25 81.60
N ALA A 279 -10.75 29.58 81.73
CA ALA A 279 -10.54 30.46 80.58
C ALA A 279 -9.31 30.06 79.75
N LYS A 280 -8.16 29.84 80.40
CA LYS A 280 -6.91 29.40 79.74
C LYS A 280 -6.99 27.97 79.21
N TYR A 281 -7.77 27.09 79.84
CA TYR A 281 -8.01 25.73 79.34
C TYR A 281 -8.84 25.75 78.05
N ASN A 282 -9.88 26.59 77.99
CA ASN A 282 -10.69 26.75 76.80
C ASN A 282 -9.91 27.42 75.65
N GLU A 283 -9.11 28.45 75.95
CA GLU A 283 -8.18 29.08 74.99
C GLU A 283 -7.19 28.05 74.41
N LEU A 284 -6.59 27.21 75.26
CA LEU A 284 -5.72 26.10 74.84
C LEU A 284 -6.45 24.97 74.08
N LEU A 285 -7.76 24.81 74.27
CA LEU A 285 -8.56 23.82 73.54
C LEU A 285 -8.83 24.31 72.11
N GLU A 286 -9.28 25.56 71.98
CA GLU A 286 -9.57 26.22 70.70
C GLU A 286 -8.28 26.34 69.85
N ASP A 287 -7.17 26.78 70.46
CA ASP A 287 -5.83 26.84 69.87
C ASP A 287 -5.28 25.45 69.45
N ASN A 288 -5.81 24.36 70.01
CA ASN A 288 -5.47 22.98 69.63
C ASN A 288 -6.42 22.42 68.54
N GLU A 289 -7.70 22.80 68.54
CA GLU A 289 -8.63 22.49 67.44
C GLU A 289 -8.18 23.14 66.13
N GLU A 290 -7.72 24.40 66.15
CA GLU A 290 -7.13 25.04 64.96
C GLU A 290 -5.87 24.30 64.45
N LYS A 291 -5.02 23.81 65.35
CA LYS A 291 -3.82 23.03 64.98
C LYS A 291 -4.19 21.68 64.36
N ASN A 292 -5.16 20.97 64.93
CA ASN A 292 -5.65 19.69 64.36
C ASN A 292 -6.29 19.90 62.98
N LYS A 293 -7.02 20.99 62.77
CA LYS A 293 -7.55 21.37 61.46
C LYS A 293 -6.44 21.64 60.45
N CYS A 294 -5.43 22.43 60.82
CA CYS A 294 -4.27 22.74 59.97
C CYS A 294 -3.45 21.47 59.62
N ILE A 295 -3.34 20.51 60.55
CA ILE A 295 -2.73 19.20 60.27
C ILE A 295 -3.55 18.43 59.22
N SER A 296 -4.88 18.39 59.35
CA SER A 296 -5.74 17.68 58.39
C SER A 296 -5.73 18.33 56.99
N ASP A 297 -5.70 19.66 56.92
CA ASP A 297 -5.51 20.39 55.65
C ASP A 297 -4.15 20.05 54.99
N LEU A 298 -3.08 19.89 55.78
CA LEU A 298 -1.76 19.46 55.30
C LEU A 298 -1.73 17.99 54.85
N GLU A 299 -2.43 17.09 55.54
CA GLU A 299 -2.57 15.69 55.13
C GLU A 299 -3.27 15.57 53.77
N ILE A 300 -4.32 16.36 53.53
CA ILE A 300 -5.02 16.42 52.23
C ILE A 300 -4.07 16.90 51.12
N ILE A 301 -3.27 17.93 51.38
CA ILE A 301 -2.29 18.47 50.42
C ILE A 301 -1.18 17.44 50.10
N LEU A 302 -0.74 16.65 51.10
CA LEU A 302 0.25 15.60 50.90
C LEU A 302 -0.29 14.44 50.04
N VAL A 303 -1.53 14.01 50.27
CA VAL A 303 -2.19 12.96 49.46
C VAL A 303 -2.41 13.41 48.01
N ASP A 304 -2.85 14.65 47.80
CA ASP A 304 -3.00 15.24 46.46
C ASP A 304 -1.64 15.39 45.74
N LYS A 305 -0.55 15.64 46.48
CA LYS A 305 0.82 15.63 45.95
C LYS A 305 1.28 14.23 45.55
N GLU A 306 1.10 13.20 46.40
CA GLU A 306 1.46 11.82 46.05
C GLU A 306 0.71 11.32 44.81
N GLN A 307 -0.59 11.63 44.69
CA GLN A 307 -1.38 11.27 43.51
C GLN A 307 -0.85 11.95 42.24
N LYS A 308 -0.38 13.20 42.32
CA LYS A 308 0.24 13.92 41.20
C LYS A 308 1.61 13.37 40.83
N GLU A 309 2.42 12.93 41.80
CA GLU A 309 3.71 12.28 41.53
C GLU A 309 3.51 10.90 40.89
N GLN A 310 2.57 10.08 41.37
CA GLN A 310 2.19 8.80 40.73
C GLN A 310 1.63 9.00 39.31
N TYR A 311 0.82 10.04 39.08
CA TYR A 311 0.34 10.38 37.74
C TYR A 311 1.50 10.77 36.81
N HIS A 312 2.45 11.58 37.29
CA HIS A 312 3.63 11.95 36.51
C HIS A 312 4.51 10.75 36.16
N GLU A 313 4.73 9.83 37.11
CA GLU A 313 5.48 8.59 36.88
C GLU A 313 4.77 7.68 35.86
N SER A 314 3.43 7.55 35.95
CA SER A 314 2.63 6.84 34.95
C SER A 314 2.76 7.44 33.54
N VAL A 315 2.70 8.77 33.42
CA VAL A 315 2.90 9.47 32.14
C VAL A 315 4.33 9.30 31.62
N LEU A 316 5.36 9.31 32.47
CA LEU A 316 6.75 9.05 32.06
C LEU A 316 6.93 7.61 31.54
N ILE A 317 6.31 6.61 32.19
CA ILE A 317 6.32 5.22 31.73
C ILE A 317 5.61 5.09 30.37
N GLN A 318 4.48 5.76 30.17
CA GLN A 318 3.77 5.78 28.89
C GLN A 318 4.62 6.45 27.79
N LEU A 319 5.23 7.60 28.06
CA LEU A 319 6.11 8.30 27.12
C LEU A 319 7.34 7.46 26.74
N GLN A 320 7.97 6.78 27.71
CA GLN A 320 9.08 5.88 27.43
C GLN A 320 8.65 4.67 26.60
N THR A 321 7.44 4.13 26.85
CA THR A 321 6.89 3.02 26.06
C THR A 321 6.60 3.45 24.61
N CYS A 322 6.03 4.65 24.42
CA CYS A 322 5.84 5.24 23.09
C CYS A 322 7.17 5.49 22.38
N ARG A 323 8.19 6.01 23.09
CA ARG A 323 9.54 6.23 22.55
C ARG A 323 10.16 4.95 22.03
N ASN A 324 10.21 3.89 22.86
CA ASN A 324 10.74 2.59 22.46
C ASN A 324 9.97 2.01 21.24
N THR A 325 8.67 2.30 21.13
CA THR A 325 7.84 1.87 19.99
C THR A 325 8.19 2.63 18.71
N ILE A 326 8.47 3.94 18.80
CA ILE A 326 8.91 4.78 17.68
C ILE A 326 10.31 4.34 17.22
N GLU A 327 11.26 4.17 18.14
CA GLU A 327 12.62 3.71 17.82
C GLU A 327 12.59 2.35 17.10
N SER A 328 11.74 1.40 17.54
CA SER A 328 11.52 0.12 16.85
C SER A 328 10.87 0.27 15.45
N GLN A 329 10.03 1.27 15.23
CA GLN A 329 9.43 1.54 13.91
C GLN A 329 10.42 2.20 12.96
N GLU A 330 11.32 3.07 13.46
CA GLU A 330 12.39 3.67 12.67
C GLU A 330 13.41 2.62 12.19
N GLU A 331 13.75 1.64 13.02
CA GLU A 331 14.56 0.48 12.61
C GLU A 331 13.89 -0.36 11.51
N GLU A 332 12.58 -0.63 11.61
CA GLU A 332 11.84 -1.38 10.58
C GLU A 332 11.75 -0.58 9.26
N ILE A 333 11.54 0.74 9.33
CA ILE A 333 11.55 1.63 8.15
C ILE A 333 12.95 1.68 7.51
N LEU A 334 14.04 1.71 8.29
CA LEU A 334 15.41 1.63 7.78
C LEU A 334 15.65 0.31 7.04
N LYS A 335 15.16 -0.81 7.59
CA LYS A 335 15.26 -2.13 6.98
C LYS A 335 14.47 -2.24 5.68
N LEU A 336 13.24 -1.75 5.66
CA LEU A 336 12.41 -1.69 4.45
C LEU A 336 13.04 -0.81 3.37
N LYS A 337 13.70 0.30 3.73
CA LYS A 337 14.49 1.12 2.77
C LYS A 337 15.68 0.35 2.19
N TYR A 338 16.40 -0.41 3.01
CA TYR A 338 17.52 -1.24 2.57
C TYR A 338 17.09 -2.36 1.62
N ASP A 339 16.03 -3.10 1.95
CA ASP A 339 15.49 -4.17 1.10
C ASP A 339 14.96 -3.61 -0.24
N ASN A 340 14.33 -2.42 -0.24
CA ASN A 340 13.93 -1.72 -1.46
C ASN A 340 15.13 -1.28 -2.33
N ALA A 341 16.26 -0.89 -1.72
CA ALA A 341 17.47 -0.54 -2.46
C ALA A 341 18.08 -1.77 -3.16
N ILE A 342 18.10 -2.93 -2.50
CA ILE A 342 18.50 -4.21 -3.10
C ILE A 342 17.57 -4.58 -4.25
N LEU A 343 16.25 -4.40 -4.10
CA LEU A 343 15.27 -4.66 -5.13
C LEU A 343 15.54 -3.82 -6.39
N ARG A 344 15.65 -2.49 -6.25
CA ARG A 344 15.95 -1.57 -7.36
C ARG A 344 17.27 -1.89 -8.07
N GLU A 345 18.30 -2.26 -7.32
CA GLU A 345 19.60 -2.65 -7.90
C GLU A 345 19.54 -4.03 -8.59
N SER A 346 18.61 -4.91 -8.19
CA SER A 346 18.30 -6.14 -8.93
C SER A 346 17.51 -5.86 -10.23
N GLU A 347 16.55 -4.94 -10.19
CA GLU A 347 15.80 -4.47 -11.36
C GLU A 347 16.73 -3.81 -12.39
N ARG A 348 17.65 -2.95 -11.92
CA ARG A 348 18.69 -2.33 -12.76
C ARG A 348 19.54 -3.38 -13.48
N ARG A 349 20.01 -4.42 -12.77
CA ARG A 349 20.78 -5.53 -13.35
C ARG A 349 19.96 -6.40 -14.31
N ASN A 350 18.65 -6.54 -14.08
CA ASN A 350 17.76 -7.23 -15.01
C ASN A 350 17.54 -6.41 -16.30
N LEU A 351 17.34 -5.10 -16.20
CA LEU A 351 17.25 -4.19 -17.34
C LEU A 351 18.55 -4.14 -18.16
N GLU A 352 19.70 -4.10 -17.48
CA GLU A 352 21.02 -4.17 -18.11
C GLU A 352 21.24 -5.52 -18.82
N SER A 353 20.74 -6.62 -18.26
CA SER A 353 20.75 -7.94 -18.90
C SER A 353 19.83 -8.02 -20.13
N LEU A 354 18.64 -7.40 -20.06
CA LEU A 354 17.69 -7.31 -21.18
C LEU A 354 18.26 -6.48 -22.34
N SER A 355 18.85 -5.32 -22.06
CA SER A 355 19.47 -4.48 -23.10
C SER A 355 20.62 -5.18 -23.82
N ASN A 356 21.43 -5.98 -23.10
CA ASN A 356 22.46 -6.82 -23.71
C ASN A 356 21.86 -7.98 -24.56
N LEU A 357 20.69 -8.51 -24.19
CA LEU A 357 19.94 -9.50 -24.96
C LEU A 357 19.34 -8.90 -26.24
N GLU A 358 18.73 -7.71 -26.18
CA GLU A 358 18.23 -6.97 -27.35
C GLU A 358 19.36 -6.66 -28.35
N LYS A 359 20.52 -6.24 -27.85
CA LYS A 359 21.71 -6.01 -28.68
C LYS A 359 22.19 -7.30 -29.37
N CYS A 360 22.23 -8.41 -28.63
CA CYS A 360 22.58 -9.72 -29.19
C CYS A 360 21.55 -10.19 -30.24
N LEU A 361 20.27 -9.90 -30.05
CA LEU A 361 19.22 -10.20 -31.02
C LEU A 361 19.38 -9.37 -32.30
N THR A 362 19.60 -8.05 -32.19
CA THR A 362 19.84 -7.19 -33.38
C THR A 362 21.12 -7.56 -34.14
N ASP A 363 22.20 -7.95 -33.44
CA ASP A 363 23.39 -8.52 -34.08
C ASP A 363 23.09 -9.83 -34.83
N LYS A 364 22.18 -10.67 -34.30
CA LYS A 364 21.73 -11.91 -34.95
C LYS A 364 20.80 -11.67 -36.13
N GLU A 365 19.89 -10.70 -36.06
CA GLU A 365 19.07 -10.26 -37.18
C GLU A 365 19.94 -9.69 -38.33
N MET A 366 20.98 -8.93 -37.99
CA MET A 366 21.94 -8.43 -38.98
C MET A 366 22.72 -9.58 -39.64
N GLN A 367 23.14 -10.60 -38.87
CA GLN A 367 23.75 -11.81 -39.43
C GLN A 367 22.79 -12.57 -40.36
N ILE A 368 21.52 -12.72 -39.96
CA ILE A 368 20.48 -13.39 -40.77
C ILE A 368 20.22 -12.63 -42.08
N THR A 369 20.13 -11.30 -42.05
CA THR A 369 19.94 -10.50 -43.28
C THR A 369 21.15 -10.55 -44.21
N ASN A 370 22.38 -10.63 -43.67
CA ASN A 370 23.58 -10.77 -44.49
C ASN A 370 23.69 -12.17 -45.13
N ILE A 371 23.39 -13.25 -44.39
CA ILE A 371 23.29 -14.61 -44.95
C ILE A 371 22.18 -14.67 -46.02
N SER A 372 21.05 -13.98 -45.80
CA SER A 372 19.95 -13.91 -46.77
C SER A 372 20.37 -13.25 -48.10
N LYS A 373 21.17 -12.18 -48.05
CA LYS A 373 21.78 -11.55 -49.25
C LYS A 373 22.75 -12.50 -49.95
N GLU A 374 23.64 -13.15 -49.21
CA GLU A 374 24.63 -14.08 -49.77
C GLU A 374 23.96 -15.27 -50.47
N VAL A 375 22.88 -15.80 -49.90
CA VAL A 375 22.03 -16.83 -50.53
C VAL A 375 21.32 -16.32 -51.79
N GLN A 376 20.90 -15.05 -51.84
CA GLN A 376 20.35 -14.45 -53.07
C GLN A 376 21.42 -14.31 -54.16
N GLU A 377 22.64 -13.88 -53.81
CA GLU A 377 23.74 -13.79 -54.77
C GLU A 377 24.17 -15.17 -55.30
N LEU A 378 24.24 -16.19 -54.44
CA LEU A 378 24.54 -17.56 -54.85
C LEU A 378 23.50 -18.09 -55.85
N ARG A 379 22.20 -17.88 -55.58
CA ARG A 379 21.13 -18.23 -56.52
C ARG A 379 21.23 -17.48 -57.86
N ALA A 380 21.68 -16.22 -57.85
CA ALA A 380 21.93 -15.46 -59.07
C ALA A 380 23.13 -16.02 -59.87
N ARG A 381 24.21 -16.43 -59.18
CA ARG A 381 25.36 -17.11 -59.79
C ARG A 381 24.96 -18.45 -60.42
N GLU A 382 24.20 -19.28 -59.70
CA GLU A 382 23.64 -20.54 -60.22
C GLU A 382 22.75 -20.31 -61.45
N HIS A 383 21.86 -19.32 -61.43
CA HIS A 383 20.99 -19.00 -62.56
C HIS A 383 21.77 -18.63 -63.83
N ASN A 384 22.78 -17.76 -63.70
CA ASN A 384 23.65 -17.37 -64.80
C ASN A 384 24.46 -18.57 -65.34
N GLN A 385 24.91 -19.47 -64.46
CA GLN A 385 25.65 -20.66 -64.87
C GLN A 385 24.74 -21.70 -65.56
N ILE A 386 23.47 -21.82 -65.16
CA ILE A 386 22.46 -22.63 -65.86
C ILE A 386 22.18 -22.05 -67.26
N GLU A 387 22.10 -20.72 -67.42
CA GLU A 387 21.93 -20.09 -68.74
C GLU A 387 23.15 -20.31 -69.65
N HIS A 388 24.37 -20.18 -69.11
CA HIS A 388 25.60 -20.50 -69.84
C HIS A 388 25.63 -21.97 -70.30
N ASN A 389 25.27 -22.90 -69.41
CA ASN A 389 25.27 -24.34 -69.72
C ASN A 389 24.28 -24.66 -70.86
N LYS A 390 23.09 -24.05 -70.88
CA LYS A 390 22.14 -24.17 -72.00
C LYS A 390 22.74 -23.70 -73.33
N LYS A 391 23.42 -22.55 -73.35
CA LYS A 391 24.11 -22.06 -74.56
C LYS A 391 25.22 -23.02 -75.04
N THR A 392 25.93 -23.69 -74.12
CA THR A 392 26.90 -24.72 -74.51
C THR A 392 26.25 -26.00 -75.02
N GLU A 393 25.08 -26.38 -74.49
CA GLU A 393 24.29 -27.54 -74.94
C GLU A 393 23.67 -27.33 -76.32
N GLU A 394 23.13 -26.13 -76.60
CA GLU A 394 22.68 -25.70 -77.94
C GLU A 394 23.82 -25.72 -78.96
N LEU A 395 25.01 -25.27 -78.57
CA LEU A 395 26.21 -25.31 -79.43
C LEU A 395 26.67 -26.75 -79.71
N LEU A 396 26.61 -27.64 -78.70
CA LEU A 396 26.94 -29.05 -78.85
C LEU A 396 25.96 -29.75 -79.81
N LEU A 397 24.66 -29.53 -79.64
CA LEU A 397 23.63 -30.07 -80.53
C LEU A 397 23.76 -29.54 -81.99
N SER A 398 24.35 -28.36 -82.17
CA SER A 398 24.72 -27.84 -83.50
C SER A 398 25.99 -28.48 -84.08
N LYS A 399 26.93 -28.93 -83.23
CA LYS A 399 28.14 -29.67 -83.64
C LYS A 399 27.78 -31.10 -84.04
N ASP A 400 26.94 -31.78 -83.25
CA ASP A 400 26.52 -33.15 -83.53
C ASP A 400 25.80 -33.23 -84.88
N LYS A 401 24.92 -32.27 -85.19
CA LYS A 401 24.27 -32.15 -86.51
C LYS A 401 25.25 -31.96 -87.68
N GLN A 402 26.41 -31.35 -87.46
CA GLN A 402 27.47 -31.28 -88.50
C GLN A 402 28.22 -32.60 -88.63
N PHE A 403 28.48 -33.29 -87.51
CA PHE A 403 29.10 -34.62 -87.51
C PHE A 403 28.22 -35.65 -88.24
N ASP A 404 26.91 -35.59 -88.00
CA ASP A 404 25.87 -36.42 -88.61
C ASP A 404 25.77 -36.25 -90.14
N ILE A 405 26.20 -35.11 -90.67
CA ILE A 405 26.27 -34.83 -92.12
C ILE A 405 27.55 -35.45 -92.68
N LEU A 406 28.70 -35.14 -92.08
CA LEU A 406 30.01 -35.68 -92.48
C LEU A 406 30.05 -37.21 -92.45
N GLN A 407 29.42 -37.85 -91.46
CA GLN A 407 29.35 -39.32 -91.38
C GLN A 407 28.58 -39.93 -92.55
N LYS A 408 27.51 -39.27 -93.05
CA LYS A 408 26.73 -39.73 -94.20
C LYS A 408 27.52 -39.58 -95.51
N GLU A 409 28.33 -38.54 -95.64
CA GLU A 409 29.26 -38.36 -96.77
C GLU A 409 30.32 -39.48 -96.81
N VAL A 410 30.94 -39.80 -95.66
CA VAL A 410 31.92 -40.90 -95.54
C VAL A 410 31.30 -42.26 -95.88
N ILE A 411 30.09 -42.57 -95.38
CA ILE A 411 29.40 -43.83 -95.71
C ILE A 411 29.11 -43.93 -97.21
N THR A 412 28.74 -42.83 -97.85
CA THR A 412 28.50 -42.76 -99.31
C THR A 412 29.77 -43.07 -100.11
N PHE A 413 30.92 -42.54 -99.69
CA PHE A 413 32.22 -42.79 -100.31
C PHE A 413 32.67 -44.26 -100.17
N CYS A 414 32.46 -44.88 -99.00
CA CYS A 414 32.78 -46.29 -98.76
C CYS A 414 31.97 -47.25 -99.65
N LEU A 415 30.70 -46.93 -99.93
CA LEU A 415 29.84 -47.75 -100.79
C LEU A 415 30.31 -47.76 -102.26
N GLN A 416 30.83 -46.64 -102.78
CA GLN A 416 31.42 -46.61 -104.12
C GLN A 416 32.66 -47.50 -104.25
N SER A 417 33.52 -47.53 -103.23
CA SER A 417 34.71 -48.40 -103.23
C SER A 417 34.37 -49.89 -103.24
N LYS A 418 33.27 -50.31 -102.58
CA LYS A 418 32.88 -51.73 -102.53
C LYS A 418 32.51 -52.29 -103.92
N MET A 419 31.76 -51.54 -104.72
CA MET A 419 31.38 -51.95 -106.09
C MET A 419 32.57 -52.19 -107.01
N MET A 420 33.74 -51.58 -106.74
CA MET A 420 34.93 -51.72 -107.58
C MET A 420 35.69 -53.03 -107.34
N LEU A 421 35.55 -53.64 -106.15
CA LEU A 421 36.25 -54.88 -105.78
C LEU A 421 35.54 -56.14 -106.31
N GLU A 422 34.21 -56.19 -106.25
CA GLU A 422 33.42 -57.35 -106.71
C GLU A 422 33.61 -57.58 -108.23
N LEU A 423 33.86 -56.51 -109.00
CA LEU A 423 34.17 -56.54 -110.44
C LEU A 423 35.56 -57.10 -110.81
N LEU A 424 36.49 -57.20 -109.85
CA LEU A 424 37.82 -57.79 -110.07
C LEU A 424 37.88 -59.28 -109.71
N GLN A 425 37.05 -59.71 -108.76
CA GLN A 425 37.11 -61.07 -108.21
C GLN A 425 36.58 -62.14 -109.21
N GLN A 426 35.73 -61.74 -110.17
CA GLN A 426 35.13 -62.63 -111.16
C GLN A 426 36.03 -62.94 -112.38
N LYS A 427 37.30 -62.48 -112.41
CA LYS A 427 38.27 -62.77 -113.50
C LYS A 427 39.34 -63.80 -113.14
N LEU A 428 39.31 -64.35 -111.93
CA LEU A 428 40.38 -65.20 -111.39
C LEU A 428 40.02 -66.70 -111.29
N GLN A 429 38.86 -67.11 -111.82
CA GLN A 429 38.28 -68.43 -111.58
C GLN A 429 38.23 -69.37 -112.82
N ASP A 430 38.63 -68.89 -113.99
CA ASP A 430 38.47 -69.60 -115.28
C ASP A 430 39.71 -70.38 -115.78
N ASN A 431 40.83 -70.41 -115.02
CA ASN A 431 42.15 -70.79 -115.58
C ASN A 431 42.82 -72.05 -115.02
N GLU A 432 42.24 -72.76 -114.04
CA GLU A 432 42.88 -73.94 -113.41
C GLU A 432 42.07 -75.24 -113.61
N MET A 433 42.25 -75.89 -114.76
CA MET A 433 41.80 -77.27 -114.98
C MET A 433 42.59 -77.98 -116.08
N LYS A 434 43.43 -78.98 -115.72
CA LYS A 434 43.76 -80.18 -116.55
C LYS A 434 44.83 -81.12 -115.95
N LEU A 435 44.57 -82.44 -116.07
CA LEU A 435 45.52 -83.56 -116.28
C LEU A 435 46.44 -84.01 -115.11
N SER A 436 46.85 -85.29 -114.97
CA SER A 436 46.32 -86.57 -115.52
C SER A 436 46.94 -87.83 -114.87
N ASP A 437 46.09 -88.81 -114.55
CA ASP A 437 46.17 -90.28 -114.68
C ASP A 437 47.48 -91.10 -114.90
N ASN A 438 47.58 -92.17 -114.08
CA ASN A 438 47.77 -93.61 -114.41
C ASN A 438 48.99 -94.16 -115.21
N SER A 439 49.63 -95.23 -114.69
CA SER A 439 49.61 -96.60 -115.30
C SER A 439 50.45 -97.68 -114.57
N LYS A 440 49.87 -98.88 -114.33
CA LYS A 440 50.36 -100.27 -114.62
C LYS A 440 51.77 -100.76 -114.18
N ASP A 441 52.10 -102.07 -114.06
CA ASP A 441 51.40 -103.35 -113.78
C ASP A 441 52.49 -104.43 -113.47
N ASP A 442 52.13 -105.53 -112.80
CA ASP A 442 52.70 -106.90 -112.98
C ASP A 442 54.19 -107.29 -112.74
N GLU A 443 54.97 -106.58 -111.92
CA GLU A 443 55.94 -107.28 -111.01
C GLU A 443 55.33 -107.56 -109.61
N ILE A 444 54.10 -107.10 -109.41
CA ILE A 444 53.37 -107.02 -108.14
C ILE A 444 53.10 -108.41 -107.52
N LYS A 445 53.01 -109.48 -108.32
CA LYS A 445 52.36 -110.73 -107.88
C LYS A 445 53.19 -111.64 -106.96
N ILE A 446 54.52 -111.52 -106.93
CA ILE A 446 55.40 -112.42 -106.15
C ILE A 446 56.07 -111.69 -104.98
N LEU A 447 56.23 -110.37 -105.04
CA LEU A 447 56.59 -109.57 -103.86
C LEU A 447 55.39 -109.35 -102.93
N ASN A 448 54.16 -109.33 -103.44
CA ASN A 448 52.96 -109.10 -102.62
C ASN A 448 52.79 -110.09 -101.47
N GLU A 449 53.04 -111.40 -101.63
CA GLU A 449 52.77 -112.37 -100.56
C GLU A 449 53.69 -112.16 -99.33
N ASN A 450 54.92 -111.72 -99.54
CA ASN A 450 55.84 -111.34 -98.47
C ASN A 450 55.53 -109.94 -97.91
N VAL A 451 55.13 -109.01 -98.78
CA VAL A 451 54.64 -107.68 -98.36
C VAL A 451 53.33 -107.80 -97.58
N GLU A 452 52.47 -108.78 -97.83
CA GLU A 452 51.19 -108.95 -97.14
C GLU A 452 51.36 -109.43 -95.69
N GLN A 453 52.33 -110.31 -95.42
CA GLN A 453 52.69 -110.72 -94.04
C GLN A 453 53.35 -109.60 -93.23
N LEU A 454 54.04 -108.66 -93.89
CA LEU A 454 54.51 -107.43 -93.26
C LEU A 454 53.40 -106.37 -93.18
N SER A 455 52.52 -106.27 -94.17
CA SER A 455 51.42 -105.31 -94.25
C SER A 455 50.33 -105.61 -93.21
N THR A 456 50.06 -106.89 -92.92
CA THR A 456 49.13 -107.27 -91.85
C THR A 456 49.67 -106.90 -90.46
N LYS A 457 50.98 -107.09 -90.21
CA LYS A 457 51.65 -106.63 -88.98
C LYS A 457 51.75 -105.11 -88.91
N LEU A 458 52.06 -104.45 -90.03
CA LEU A 458 52.12 -103.00 -90.14
C LEU A 458 50.74 -102.37 -89.91
N LYS A 459 49.69 -102.84 -90.59
CA LYS A 459 48.29 -102.40 -90.37
C LYS A 459 47.83 -102.63 -88.93
N ALA A 460 48.24 -103.71 -88.26
CA ALA A 460 47.94 -103.92 -86.85
C ALA A 460 48.64 -102.86 -85.96
N ALA A 461 49.91 -102.56 -86.23
CA ALA A 461 50.65 -101.51 -85.53
C ALA A 461 50.13 -100.09 -85.84
N GLU A 462 49.77 -99.81 -87.10
CA GLU A 462 49.16 -98.56 -87.55
C GLU A 462 47.75 -98.36 -86.97
N LEU A 463 46.97 -99.44 -86.81
CA LEU A 463 45.67 -99.36 -86.14
C LEU A 463 45.83 -99.07 -84.64
N GLN A 464 46.76 -99.75 -83.95
CA GLN A 464 47.09 -99.43 -82.55
C GLN A 464 47.69 -98.02 -82.40
N HIS A 465 48.50 -97.55 -83.35
CA HIS A 465 49.03 -96.20 -83.36
C HIS A 465 47.92 -95.17 -83.64
N SER A 466 47.01 -95.43 -84.58
CA SER A 466 45.83 -94.60 -84.87
C SER A 466 44.91 -94.48 -83.66
N GLU A 467 44.63 -95.58 -82.95
CA GLU A 467 43.90 -95.53 -81.68
C GLU A 467 44.67 -94.75 -80.60
N SER A 468 45.98 -94.95 -80.50
CA SER A 468 46.82 -94.26 -79.51
C SER A 468 46.89 -92.76 -79.77
N VAL A 469 46.97 -92.34 -81.03
CA VAL A 469 46.93 -90.94 -81.47
C VAL A 469 45.54 -90.34 -81.22
N LYS A 470 44.45 -91.08 -81.46
CA LYS A 470 43.08 -90.63 -81.11
C LYS A 470 42.91 -90.46 -79.59
N LYS A 471 43.44 -91.41 -78.79
CA LYS A 471 43.45 -91.33 -77.32
C LYS A 471 44.28 -90.13 -76.85
N LEU A 472 45.47 -89.89 -77.43
CA LEU A 472 46.29 -88.70 -77.17
C LEU A 472 45.59 -87.40 -77.56
N SER A 473 44.92 -87.34 -78.71
CA SER A 473 44.17 -86.17 -79.16
C SER A 473 43.06 -85.80 -78.17
N LYS A 474 42.30 -86.79 -77.69
CA LYS A 474 41.25 -86.57 -76.69
C LYS A 474 41.82 -86.13 -75.34
N VAL A 475 42.96 -86.69 -74.91
CA VAL A 475 43.65 -86.24 -73.69
C VAL A 475 44.20 -84.82 -73.83
N MET A 476 44.66 -84.41 -75.01
CA MET A 476 45.09 -83.02 -75.27
C MET A 476 43.91 -82.04 -75.27
N GLU A 477 42.75 -82.44 -75.77
CA GLU A 477 41.49 -81.68 -75.72
C GLU A 477 41.01 -81.52 -74.26
N GLU A 478 40.94 -82.62 -73.50
CA GLU A 478 40.60 -82.62 -72.07
C GLU A 478 41.60 -81.80 -71.22
N LEU A 479 42.89 -81.82 -71.55
CA LEU A 479 43.90 -80.94 -70.93
C LEU A 479 43.72 -79.47 -71.29
N GLY A 480 43.28 -79.16 -72.53
CA GLY A 480 42.92 -77.82 -72.96
C GLY A 480 41.76 -77.25 -72.15
N ASP A 481 40.68 -78.02 -72.01
CA ASP A 481 39.50 -77.65 -71.22
C ASP A 481 39.81 -77.53 -69.72
N LEU A 482 40.63 -78.43 -69.16
CA LEU A 482 41.10 -78.30 -67.78
C LEU A 482 41.94 -77.03 -67.58
N LYS A 483 42.84 -76.70 -68.52
CA LYS A 483 43.65 -75.47 -68.47
C LYS A 483 42.78 -74.22 -68.56
N ASN A 484 41.75 -74.22 -69.41
CA ASN A 484 40.77 -73.14 -69.52
C ASN A 484 39.93 -72.98 -68.24
N ARG A 485 39.45 -74.09 -67.65
CA ARG A 485 38.73 -74.08 -66.36
C ARG A 485 39.62 -73.62 -65.20
N MET A 486 40.89 -74.03 -65.17
CA MET A 486 41.86 -73.54 -64.18
C MET A 486 42.05 -72.02 -64.30
N SER A 487 42.30 -71.50 -65.50
CA SER A 487 42.44 -70.05 -65.72
C SER A 487 41.18 -69.27 -65.33
N SER A 488 39.98 -69.81 -65.64
CA SER A 488 38.71 -69.23 -65.19
C SER A 488 38.58 -69.22 -63.66
N LYS A 489 39.01 -70.28 -62.96
CA LYS A 489 38.97 -70.34 -61.49
C LYS A 489 40.03 -69.49 -60.82
N GLU A 490 41.21 -69.31 -61.42
CA GLU A 490 42.19 -68.32 -60.97
C GLU A 490 41.66 -66.89 -61.09
N LYS A 491 40.88 -66.58 -62.13
CA LYS A 491 40.21 -65.28 -62.30
C LYS A 491 39.12 -65.07 -61.25
N GLU A 492 38.23 -66.04 -61.06
CA GLU A 492 37.22 -65.99 -59.99
C GLU A 492 37.84 -65.84 -58.60
N LEU A 493 38.95 -66.55 -58.32
CA LEU A 493 39.67 -66.47 -57.06
C LEU A 493 40.16 -65.04 -56.81
N LYS A 494 40.83 -64.43 -57.79
CA LYS A 494 41.34 -63.04 -57.71
C LYS A 494 40.22 -62.02 -57.55
N GLU A 495 39.10 -62.18 -58.27
CA GLU A 495 37.93 -61.31 -58.12
C GLU A 495 37.28 -61.43 -56.74
N ASN A 496 37.25 -62.63 -56.15
CA ASN A 496 36.72 -62.83 -54.80
C ASN A 496 37.70 -62.36 -53.72
N GLN A 497 39.01 -62.48 -53.94
CA GLN A 497 40.06 -61.96 -53.07
C GLN A 497 39.98 -60.42 -52.97
N ALA A 498 39.83 -59.74 -54.11
CA ALA A 498 39.59 -58.30 -54.15
C ALA A 498 38.27 -57.87 -53.46
N LYS A 499 37.19 -58.68 -53.56
CA LYS A 499 35.94 -58.43 -52.81
C LYS A 499 36.14 -58.57 -51.30
N VAL A 500 36.91 -59.56 -50.84
CA VAL A 500 37.25 -59.74 -49.41
C VAL A 500 38.05 -58.55 -48.89
N GLU A 501 39.03 -58.05 -49.65
CA GLU A 501 39.78 -56.83 -49.30
C GLU A 501 38.87 -55.58 -49.26
N GLN A 502 37.94 -55.45 -50.20
CA GLN A 502 36.95 -54.35 -50.20
C GLN A 502 35.95 -54.45 -49.03
N LEU A 503 35.61 -55.66 -48.58
CA LEU A 503 34.75 -55.86 -47.41
C LEU A 503 35.51 -55.59 -46.10
N ASN A 504 36.77 -56.04 -45.99
CA ASN A 504 37.62 -55.78 -44.83
C ASN A 504 37.94 -54.30 -44.64
N THR A 505 38.12 -53.54 -45.73
CA THR A 505 38.28 -52.08 -45.67
C THR A 505 36.99 -51.38 -45.22
N LYS A 506 35.83 -51.75 -45.77
CA LYS A 506 34.51 -51.26 -45.31
C LYS A 506 34.26 -51.58 -43.84
N LEU A 507 34.59 -52.79 -43.38
CA LEU A 507 34.43 -53.21 -41.98
C LEU A 507 35.24 -52.29 -41.05
N LYS A 508 36.52 -52.06 -41.34
CA LYS A 508 37.37 -51.13 -40.58
C LYS A 508 36.83 -49.70 -40.56
N THR A 509 36.21 -49.22 -41.66
CA THR A 509 35.56 -47.90 -41.68
C THR A 509 34.36 -47.86 -40.72
N VAL A 510 33.52 -48.91 -40.69
CA VAL A 510 32.37 -49.00 -39.78
C VAL A 510 32.83 -49.16 -38.32
N GLU A 511 33.87 -49.95 -38.04
CA GLU A 511 34.47 -50.07 -36.71
C GLU A 511 34.98 -48.72 -36.19
N LEU A 512 35.67 -47.95 -37.04
CA LEU A 512 36.14 -46.61 -36.69
C LEU A 512 34.98 -45.65 -36.40
N GLN A 513 33.99 -45.59 -37.29
CA GLN A 513 32.78 -44.75 -37.13
C GLN A 513 31.98 -45.12 -35.86
N ASN A 514 31.89 -46.41 -35.54
CA ASN A 514 31.26 -46.88 -34.31
C ASN A 514 32.08 -46.46 -33.07
N SER A 515 33.41 -46.55 -33.12
CA SER A 515 34.29 -46.09 -32.02
C SER A 515 34.17 -44.58 -31.76
N GLU A 516 34.01 -43.76 -32.81
CA GLU A 516 33.74 -42.33 -32.68
C GLU A 516 32.34 -42.06 -32.12
N SER A 517 31.34 -42.85 -32.54
CA SER A 517 29.96 -42.73 -32.06
C SER A 517 29.85 -43.07 -30.57
N VAL A 518 30.55 -44.12 -30.11
CA VAL A 518 30.68 -44.46 -28.69
C VAL A 518 31.38 -43.35 -27.90
N LYS A 519 32.44 -42.73 -28.43
CA LYS A 519 33.11 -41.58 -27.79
C LYS A 519 32.17 -40.37 -27.67
N LYS A 520 31.40 -40.06 -28.72
CA LYS A 520 30.39 -38.99 -28.72
C LYS A 520 29.30 -39.27 -27.68
N LEU A 521 28.76 -40.50 -27.64
CA LEU A 521 27.78 -40.92 -26.63
C LEU A 521 28.32 -40.80 -25.21
N SER A 522 29.56 -41.23 -24.95
CA SER A 522 30.22 -41.08 -23.65
C SER A 522 30.25 -39.62 -23.19
N LYS A 523 30.66 -38.69 -24.06
CA LYS A 523 30.69 -37.26 -23.74
C LYS A 523 29.28 -36.68 -23.48
N THR A 524 28.28 -37.08 -24.27
CA THR A 524 26.90 -36.64 -24.02
C THR A 524 26.30 -37.19 -22.72
N MET A 525 26.75 -38.36 -22.25
CA MET A 525 26.34 -38.92 -20.95
C MET A 525 27.00 -38.18 -19.78
N GLU A 526 28.25 -37.75 -19.95
CA GLU A 526 28.97 -36.89 -19.00
C GLU A 526 28.29 -35.51 -18.89
N GLU A 527 28.00 -34.86 -20.02
CA GLU A 527 27.25 -33.60 -20.11
C GLU A 527 25.84 -33.69 -19.49
N LEU A 528 25.15 -34.83 -19.68
CA LEU A 528 23.87 -35.12 -19.02
C LEU A 528 23.99 -35.29 -17.51
N GLY A 529 25.06 -35.91 -17.01
CA GLY A 529 25.35 -36.03 -15.58
C GLY A 529 25.55 -34.65 -14.95
N ASP A 530 26.31 -33.79 -15.62
CA ASP A 530 26.56 -32.41 -15.24
C ASP A 530 25.29 -31.57 -15.21
N LEU A 531 24.43 -31.69 -16.22
CA LEU A 531 23.10 -31.07 -16.27
C LEU A 531 22.18 -31.57 -15.15
N LYS A 532 22.19 -32.88 -14.86
CA LYS A 532 21.42 -33.46 -13.75
C LYS A 532 21.86 -32.93 -12.39
N ASN A 533 23.17 -32.79 -12.17
CA ASN A 533 23.72 -32.22 -10.95
C ASN A 533 23.36 -30.72 -10.81
N LYS A 534 23.43 -29.95 -11.90
CA LYS A 534 23.00 -28.54 -11.97
C LYS A 534 21.48 -28.38 -11.78
N PHE A 535 20.68 -29.35 -12.21
CA PHE A 535 19.23 -29.38 -11.93
C PHE A 535 18.96 -29.62 -10.45
N ALA A 536 19.60 -30.63 -9.85
CA ALA A 536 19.44 -30.95 -8.42
C ALA A 536 19.87 -29.80 -7.49
N SER A 537 20.95 -29.07 -7.82
CA SER A 537 21.36 -27.89 -7.04
C SER A 537 20.38 -26.71 -7.19
N LYS A 538 19.82 -26.48 -8.39
CA LYS A 538 18.73 -25.50 -8.57
C LYS A 538 17.43 -25.91 -7.87
N GLU A 539 17.09 -27.20 -7.84
CA GLU A 539 15.91 -27.71 -7.14
C GLU A 539 16.05 -27.53 -5.61
N LYS A 540 17.26 -27.71 -5.05
CA LYS A 540 17.58 -27.40 -3.65
C LYS A 540 17.42 -25.90 -3.36
N ALA A 541 18.05 -25.04 -4.18
CA ALA A 541 17.94 -23.59 -4.03
C ALA A 541 16.49 -23.10 -4.14
N LEU A 542 15.69 -23.67 -5.05
CA LEU A 542 14.28 -23.33 -5.20
C LEU A 542 13.46 -23.66 -3.95
N LYS A 543 13.71 -24.81 -3.30
CA LYS A 543 13.07 -25.17 -2.02
C LYS A 543 13.52 -24.26 -0.87
N GLU A 544 14.79 -23.85 -0.84
CA GLU A 544 15.31 -22.88 0.14
C GLU A 544 14.67 -21.49 -0.04
N HIS A 545 14.49 -21.02 -1.28
CA HIS A 545 13.72 -19.80 -1.57
C HIS A 545 12.25 -19.94 -1.22
N GLN A 546 11.63 -21.11 -1.45
CA GLN A 546 10.22 -21.38 -1.13
C GLN A 546 9.96 -21.29 0.39
N ILE A 547 10.82 -21.92 1.20
CA ILE A 547 10.81 -21.78 2.67
C ILE A 547 11.04 -20.32 3.08
N LYS A 548 11.93 -19.59 2.39
CA LYS A 548 12.17 -18.16 2.67
C LYS A 548 10.94 -17.29 2.39
N ILE A 549 10.17 -17.61 1.36
CA ILE A 549 8.90 -16.93 1.02
C ILE A 549 7.84 -17.23 2.09
N GLU A 550 7.70 -18.46 2.56
CA GLU A 550 6.81 -18.79 3.69
C GLU A 550 7.20 -18.04 4.98
N GLN A 551 8.50 -17.92 5.28
CA GLN A 551 9.03 -17.12 6.39
C GLN A 551 8.81 -15.61 6.25
N LEU A 552 8.68 -15.09 5.02
CA LEU A 552 8.36 -13.68 4.77
C LEU A 552 6.85 -13.45 4.84
N ASN A 553 6.04 -14.32 4.24
CA ASN A 553 4.58 -14.24 4.27
C ASN A 553 4.04 -14.36 5.71
N THR A 554 4.64 -15.20 6.55
CA THR A 554 4.28 -15.29 7.98
C THR A 554 4.63 -14.02 8.76
N LYS A 555 5.73 -13.33 8.42
CA LYS A 555 6.11 -12.04 9.03
C LYS A 555 5.25 -10.88 8.55
N LEU A 556 4.93 -10.82 7.26
CA LEU A 556 3.98 -9.87 6.68
C LEU A 556 2.65 -9.96 7.44
N LYS A 557 2.13 -11.18 7.59
CA LYS A 557 0.87 -11.48 8.28
C LYS A 557 0.85 -11.10 9.77
N THR A 558 1.99 -11.10 10.46
CA THR A 558 2.09 -10.54 11.82
C THR A 558 2.13 -9.01 11.83
N ALA A 559 2.86 -8.39 10.90
CA ALA A 559 2.93 -6.93 10.78
C ALA A 559 1.57 -6.31 10.37
N GLU A 560 0.85 -6.93 9.44
CA GLU A 560 -0.54 -6.56 9.09
C GLU A 560 -1.47 -6.57 10.31
N LEU A 561 -1.34 -7.60 11.16
CA LEU A 561 -2.17 -7.76 12.35
C LEU A 561 -1.84 -6.68 13.40
N GLN A 562 -0.55 -6.43 13.68
CA GLN A 562 -0.11 -5.32 14.53
C GLN A 562 -0.54 -3.95 13.98
N ASN A 563 -0.47 -3.74 12.67
CA ASN A 563 -0.94 -2.50 12.04
C ASN A 563 -2.46 -2.33 12.21
N SER A 564 -3.23 -3.41 12.11
CA SER A 564 -4.68 -3.38 12.37
C SER A 564 -5.02 -3.02 13.83
N GLU A 565 -4.21 -3.44 14.79
CA GLU A 565 -4.37 -3.05 16.20
C GLU A 565 -3.93 -1.60 16.46
N SER A 566 -2.82 -1.17 15.87
CA SER A 566 -2.35 0.23 15.93
C SER A 566 -3.39 1.18 15.33
N THR A 567 -4.03 0.79 14.23
CA THR A 567 -5.13 1.56 13.60
C THR A 567 -6.34 1.66 14.53
N LYS A 568 -6.72 0.58 15.23
CA LYS A 568 -7.80 0.62 16.25
C LYS A 568 -7.45 1.49 17.45
N LYS A 569 -6.21 1.42 17.94
CA LYS A 569 -5.70 2.27 19.03
C LYS A 569 -5.72 3.75 18.63
N LEU A 570 -5.28 4.07 17.41
CA LEU A 570 -5.33 5.43 16.86
C LEU A 570 -6.78 5.94 16.74
N SER A 571 -7.70 5.11 16.25
CA SER A 571 -9.13 5.46 16.16
C SER A 571 -9.73 5.78 17.53
N LYS A 572 -9.39 5.01 18.58
CA LYS A 572 -9.86 5.27 19.94
C LYS A 572 -9.24 6.54 20.55
N ALA A 573 -7.95 6.77 20.30
CA ALA A 573 -7.29 8.01 20.72
C ALA A 573 -7.84 9.27 19.99
N MET A 574 -8.31 9.13 18.75
CA MET A 574 -9.00 10.19 18.01
C MET A 574 -10.40 10.48 18.59
N GLU A 575 -11.12 9.45 19.04
CA GLU A 575 -12.41 9.57 19.74
C GLU A 575 -12.23 10.28 21.09
N GLU A 576 -11.27 9.84 21.91
CA GLU A 576 -10.91 10.48 23.19
C GLU A 576 -10.43 11.94 23.00
N LEU A 577 -9.70 12.25 21.92
CA LEU A 577 -9.31 13.63 21.59
C LEU A 577 -10.49 14.50 21.14
N ALA A 578 -11.55 13.92 20.56
CA ALA A 578 -12.77 14.65 20.23
C ALA A 578 -13.53 15.06 21.50
N ASP A 579 -13.71 14.12 22.45
CA ASP A 579 -14.33 14.39 23.74
C ASP A 579 -13.56 15.46 24.55
N ILE A 580 -12.23 15.38 24.57
CA ILE A 580 -11.35 16.36 25.23
C ILE A 580 -11.46 17.74 24.55
N LYS A 581 -11.56 17.79 23.21
CA LYS A 581 -11.71 19.04 22.46
C LYS A 581 -13.07 19.70 22.72
N ASP A 582 -14.16 18.92 22.72
CA ASP A 582 -15.51 19.45 22.91
C ASP A 582 -15.71 19.93 24.35
N THR A 583 -15.22 19.18 25.35
CA THR A 583 -15.20 19.62 26.75
C THR A 583 -14.31 20.85 26.97
N SER A 584 -13.16 20.94 26.29
CA SER A 584 -12.32 22.16 26.29
C SER A 584 -13.06 23.37 25.69
N SER A 585 -13.80 23.20 24.59
CA SER A 585 -14.61 24.27 23.99
C SER A 585 -15.75 24.74 24.90
N LEU A 586 -16.32 23.83 25.70
CA LEU A 586 -17.29 24.13 26.74
C LEU A 586 -16.65 24.97 27.85
N LYS A 587 -15.46 24.58 28.33
CA LYS A 587 -14.72 25.34 29.33
C LYS A 587 -14.26 26.72 28.84
N GLU A 588 -13.93 26.88 27.57
CA GLU A 588 -13.70 28.22 26.98
C GLU A 588 -14.97 29.09 27.00
N LYS A 589 -16.15 28.53 26.73
CA LYS A 589 -17.42 29.28 26.78
C LYS A 589 -17.77 29.70 28.21
N GLU A 590 -17.66 28.78 29.17
CA GLU A 590 -17.82 29.08 30.60
C GLU A 590 -16.84 30.17 31.05
N LEU A 591 -15.55 30.07 30.68
CA LEU A 591 -14.53 31.07 31.02
C LEU A 591 -14.90 32.47 30.47
N LYS A 592 -15.37 32.55 29.22
CA LYS A 592 -15.81 33.80 28.58
C LYS A 592 -17.03 34.39 29.28
N GLU A 593 -18.02 33.57 29.67
CA GLU A 593 -19.14 34.02 30.51
C GLU A 593 -18.69 34.55 31.88
N HIS A 594 -17.78 33.84 32.56
CA HIS A 594 -17.24 34.30 33.84
C HIS A 594 -16.44 35.59 33.71
N GLN A 595 -15.69 35.77 32.61
CA GLN A 595 -14.94 36.98 32.32
C GLN A 595 -15.87 38.20 32.06
N ILE A 596 -16.99 37.99 31.35
CA ILE A 596 -18.02 39.02 31.17
C ILE A 596 -18.68 39.39 32.52
N LYS A 597 -19.04 38.39 33.33
CA LYS A 597 -19.62 38.60 34.67
C LYS A 597 -18.66 39.36 35.60
N LEU A 598 -17.35 39.05 35.54
CA LEU A 598 -16.32 39.77 36.28
C LEU A 598 -16.17 41.24 35.82
N SER A 599 -16.27 41.54 34.52
CA SER A 599 -16.30 42.93 34.04
C SER A 599 -17.50 43.68 34.65
N SER A 600 -18.72 43.13 34.52
CA SER A 600 -19.92 43.77 35.04
C SER A 600 -19.85 44.06 36.55
N ILE A 601 -19.27 43.15 37.34
CA ILE A 601 -19.09 43.32 38.79
C ILE A 601 -18.02 44.37 39.10
N ASN A 602 -16.92 44.42 38.32
CA ASN A 602 -15.89 45.44 38.43
C ASN A 602 -16.41 46.84 38.09
N ASP A 603 -17.26 46.94 37.07
CA ASP A 603 -17.85 48.20 36.62
C ASP A 603 -18.89 48.73 37.64
N GLU A 604 -19.68 47.83 38.25
CA GLU A 604 -20.52 48.14 39.42
C GLU A 604 -19.71 48.62 40.63
N LEU A 605 -18.58 47.98 40.92
CA LEU A 605 -17.67 48.37 42.00
C LEU A 605 -17.10 49.77 41.77
N SER A 606 -16.59 50.04 40.56
CA SER A 606 -16.07 51.35 40.18
C SER A 606 -17.13 52.46 40.27
N SER A 607 -18.38 52.16 39.88
CA SER A 607 -19.51 53.08 40.07
C SER A 607 -19.82 53.33 41.55
N LYS A 608 -19.72 52.32 42.42
CA LYS A 608 -19.95 52.46 43.87
C LYS A 608 -18.81 53.23 44.54
N ASP A 609 -17.56 53.01 44.15
CA ASP A 609 -16.41 53.78 44.63
C ASP A 609 -16.51 55.27 44.24
N ALA A 610 -16.98 55.58 43.03
CA ALA A 610 -17.24 56.97 42.61
C ALA A 610 -18.33 57.66 43.47
N ILE A 611 -19.40 56.94 43.81
CA ILE A 611 -20.45 57.43 44.72
C ILE A 611 -19.87 57.63 46.13
N ILE A 612 -19.07 56.68 46.63
CA ILE A 612 -18.42 56.77 47.95
C ILE A 612 -17.45 57.97 48.00
N LEU A 613 -16.70 58.25 46.94
CA LEU A 613 -15.87 59.45 46.85
C LEU A 613 -16.72 60.72 46.95
N THR A 614 -17.81 60.82 46.19
CA THR A 614 -18.73 61.97 46.21
C THR A 614 -19.30 62.21 47.61
N CYS A 615 -19.83 61.17 48.26
CA CYS A 615 -20.35 61.27 49.63
C CYS A 615 -19.27 61.67 50.66
N ASN A 616 -18.01 61.25 50.46
CA ASN A 616 -16.91 61.68 51.33
C ASN A 616 -16.56 63.17 51.14
N GLU A 617 -16.72 63.72 49.95
CA GLU A 617 -16.57 65.16 49.70
C GLU A 617 -17.74 65.95 50.33
N GLU A 618 -18.98 65.50 50.18
CA GLU A 618 -20.15 66.09 50.88
C GLU A 618 -19.98 66.07 52.41
N ILE A 619 -19.54 64.95 52.99
CA ILE A 619 -19.25 64.83 54.43
C ILE A 619 -18.16 65.81 54.86
N LYS A 620 -17.12 66.01 54.03
CA LYS A 620 -16.03 66.96 54.27
C LYS A 620 -16.52 68.41 54.21
N GLU A 621 -17.40 68.76 53.28
CA GLU A 621 -18.04 70.07 53.23
C GLU A 621 -18.97 70.32 54.42
N LEU A 622 -19.85 69.37 54.76
CA LEU A 622 -20.72 69.45 55.94
C LEU A 622 -19.91 69.57 57.24
N LYS A 623 -18.77 68.89 57.35
CA LYS A 623 -17.85 69.00 58.48
C LYS A 623 -17.17 70.37 58.56
N ASN A 624 -16.78 70.96 57.42
CA ASN A 624 -16.28 72.33 57.36
C ASN A 624 -17.36 73.36 57.71
N ALA A 625 -18.59 73.17 57.20
CA ALA A 625 -19.74 74.01 57.52
C ALA A 625 -20.08 73.97 59.02
N SER A 626 -20.16 72.78 59.62
CA SER A 626 -20.33 72.58 61.07
C SER A 626 -19.23 73.26 61.88
N LEU A 627 -17.97 73.19 61.44
CA LEU A 627 -16.84 73.86 62.10
C LEU A 627 -16.91 75.40 61.96
N SER A 628 -17.51 75.92 60.88
CA SER A 628 -17.82 77.35 60.74
C SER A 628 -18.99 77.79 61.62
N PHE A 629 -20.08 77.01 61.68
CA PHE A 629 -21.20 77.26 62.58
C PHE A 629 -20.75 77.25 64.03
N LYS A 630 -19.90 76.31 64.44
CA LYS A 630 -19.34 76.28 65.79
C LYS A 630 -18.57 77.56 66.12
N LYS A 631 -17.71 78.06 65.22
CA LYS A 631 -17.04 79.37 65.41
C LYS A 631 -18.04 80.53 65.57
N THR A 632 -19.15 80.52 64.84
CA THR A 632 -20.20 81.56 65.02
C THR A 632 -20.96 81.41 66.35
N VAL A 633 -21.20 80.18 66.83
CA VAL A 633 -21.80 79.93 68.15
C VAL A 633 -20.85 80.35 69.27
N ASP A 634 -19.57 79.98 69.18
CA ASP A 634 -18.54 80.37 70.15
C ASP A 634 -18.40 81.91 70.22
N ALA A 635 -18.48 82.60 69.07
CA ALA A 635 -18.48 84.07 69.00
C ALA A 635 -19.76 84.70 69.60
N LEU A 636 -20.96 84.19 69.25
CA LEU A 636 -22.22 84.64 69.84
C LEU A 636 -22.28 84.38 71.35
N GLN A 637 -21.65 83.31 71.83
CA GLN A 637 -21.55 82.97 73.25
C GLN A 637 -20.56 83.90 73.98
N ALA A 638 -19.47 84.33 73.32
CA ALA A 638 -18.59 85.37 73.83
C ALA A 638 -19.32 86.73 73.92
N ASP A 639 -19.97 87.18 72.84
CA ASP A 639 -20.81 88.39 72.80
C ASP A 639 -21.87 88.36 73.92
N LEU A 640 -22.58 87.23 74.08
CA LEU A 640 -23.61 87.07 75.11
C LEU A 640 -23.02 87.04 76.52
N SER A 641 -21.77 86.61 76.71
CA SER A 641 -21.05 86.75 77.99
C SER A 641 -20.66 88.21 78.28
N GLU A 642 -20.31 88.99 77.26
CA GLU A 642 -20.06 90.43 77.39
C GLU A 642 -21.37 91.18 77.67
N LYS A 643 -22.45 90.89 76.93
CA LYS A 643 -23.78 91.44 77.20
C LYS A 643 -24.29 91.07 78.59
N ASN A 644 -24.06 89.86 79.08
CA ASN A 644 -24.38 89.49 80.47
C ASN A 644 -23.52 90.25 81.48
N SER A 645 -22.24 90.47 81.21
CA SER A 645 -21.36 91.29 82.05
C SER A 645 -21.80 92.76 82.09
N LEU A 646 -22.25 93.31 80.95
CA LEU A 646 -22.91 94.61 80.83
C LEU A 646 -24.25 94.64 81.57
N ILE A 647 -25.08 93.60 81.48
CA ILE A 647 -26.35 93.48 82.22
C ILE A 647 -26.10 93.42 83.73
N VAL A 648 -25.01 92.79 84.20
CA VAL A 648 -24.64 92.81 85.63
C VAL A 648 -24.17 94.21 86.06
N ARG A 649 -23.39 94.93 85.23
CA ARG A 649 -23.07 96.35 85.48
C ARG A 649 -24.33 97.23 85.51
N PHE A 650 -25.16 97.15 84.48
CA PHE A 650 -26.42 97.90 84.39
C PHE A 650 -27.44 97.51 85.47
N LYS A 651 -27.45 96.27 85.97
CA LYS A 651 -28.25 95.90 87.16
C LYS A 651 -27.74 96.63 88.40
N LYS A 652 -26.43 96.61 88.66
CA LYS A 652 -25.81 97.31 89.80
C LYS A 652 -25.99 98.84 89.75
N GLU A 653 -25.98 99.39 88.54
CA GLU A 653 -26.26 100.81 88.26
C GLU A 653 -27.76 101.14 88.37
N LYS A 654 -28.65 100.24 87.92
CA LYS A 654 -30.11 100.41 88.04
C LYS A 654 -30.60 100.22 89.47
N GLU A 655 -29.97 99.35 90.25
CA GLU A 655 -30.20 99.12 91.68
C GLU A 655 -29.80 100.34 92.54
N THR A 656 -28.88 101.19 92.05
CA THR A 656 -28.56 102.49 92.64
C THR A 656 -29.38 103.66 92.08
N GLN A 657 -30.04 103.51 90.92
CA GLN A 657 -30.89 104.52 90.31
C GLN A 657 -32.40 104.39 90.66
N LEU A 658 -32.89 103.22 91.10
CA LEU A 658 -34.33 102.98 91.32
C LEU A 658 -34.95 103.63 92.57
N SER A 659 -34.39 104.76 93.03
CA SER A 659 -34.97 105.64 94.06
C SER A 659 -35.61 106.91 93.47
N LYS A 660 -36.09 106.84 92.22
CA LYS A 660 -36.92 107.88 91.58
C LYS A 660 -37.87 107.31 90.51
N THR A 661 -39.16 107.45 90.81
CA THR A 661 -40.26 107.87 89.90
C THR A 661 -40.50 107.10 88.59
N VAL A 662 -41.62 106.38 88.58
CA VAL A 662 -42.40 105.93 87.41
C VAL A 662 -42.91 107.12 86.58
N SER A 663 -42.99 107.02 85.23
CA SER A 663 -44.15 107.44 84.39
C SER A 663 -43.85 107.55 82.87
N PHE A 664 -44.69 106.90 82.03
CA PHE A 664 -45.06 107.25 80.61
C PHE A 664 -43.92 107.36 79.55
N VAL A 665 -44.12 107.25 78.22
CA VAL A 665 -45.29 107.31 77.32
C VAL A 665 -45.22 106.18 76.27
N VAL A 666 -46.36 105.70 75.75
CA VAL A 666 -46.43 104.91 74.50
C VAL A 666 -46.86 105.81 73.34
N TYR A 667 -46.05 105.94 72.29
CA TYR A 667 -46.49 106.50 71.00
C TYR A 667 -45.62 106.14 69.76
N GLU A 668 -44.43 105.56 69.94
CA GLU A 668 -43.46 105.35 68.83
C GLU A 668 -43.67 104.03 68.05
N ASP A 669 -44.27 102.99 68.66
CA ASP A 669 -44.11 101.61 68.20
C ASP A 669 -44.88 101.26 66.91
N MET A 670 -46.04 101.88 66.67
CA MET A 670 -46.87 101.63 65.47
C MET A 670 -46.18 102.00 64.15
N LYS A 671 -45.06 102.73 64.16
CA LYS A 671 -44.34 103.08 62.93
C LYS A 671 -43.36 101.99 62.46
N ARG A 672 -42.78 101.20 63.38
CA ARG A 672 -41.76 100.18 63.05
C ARG A 672 -42.34 98.93 62.40
N GLU A 673 -43.59 98.59 62.70
CA GLU A 673 -44.23 97.35 62.25
C GLU A 673 -44.47 97.34 60.72
N CYS A 674 -44.74 98.51 60.11
CA CYS A 674 -44.88 98.64 58.66
C CYS A 674 -43.56 98.41 57.90
N GLU A 675 -42.41 98.79 58.46
CA GLU A 675 -41.10 98.64 57.82
C GLU A 675 -40.64 97.17 57.86
N SER A 676 -40.99 96.43 58.92
CA SER A 676 -40.73 94.99 59.05
C SER A 676 -41.39 94.17 57.93
N LEU A 677 -42.66 94.43 57.62
CA LEU A 677 -43.46 93.67 56.65
C LEU A 677 -43.01 93.87 55.18
N SER A 678 -42.30 94.97 54.88
CA SER A 678 -41.75 95.21 53.56
C SER A 678 -40.48 94.40 53.27
N SER A 679 -39.73 93.99 54.31
CA SER A 679 -38.49 93.22 54.15
C SER A 679 -38.76 91.73 53.89
N ALA A 680 -39.75 91.15 54.59
CA ALA A 680 -40.16 89.75 54.44
C ALA A 680 -40.65 89.42 53.02
N ASN A 681 -41.42 90.32 52.40
CA ASN A 681 -41.87 90.18 51.00
C ASN A 681 -40.71 90.08 50.00
N LEU A 682 -39.58 90.74 50.26
CA LEU A 682 -38.42 90.70 49.38
C LEU A 682 -37.68 89.35 49.45
N GLN A 683 -37.65 88.71 50.63
CA GLN A 683 -37.10 87.36 50.78
C GLN A 683 -37.97 86.29 50.12
N GLN A 684 -39.30 86.36 50.30
CA GLN A 684 -40.24 85.42 49.66
C GLN A 684 -40.19 85.46 48.13
N LYS A 685 -39.81 86.59 47.52
CA LYS A 685 -39.65 86.67 46.07
C LYS A 685 -38.44 85.88 45.56
N LYS A 686 -37.30 85.93 46.28
CA LYS A 686 -36.09 85.18 45.90
C LYS A 686 -36.27 83.67 46.02
N THR A 687 -36.83 83.19 47.14
CA THR A 687 -37.03 81.75 47.33
C THR A 687 -37.96 81.14 46.27
N LEU A 688 -38.91 81.92 45.75
CA LEU A 688 -39.79 81.49 44.66
C LEU A 688 -39.05 81.42 43.30
N GLU A 689 -38.08 82.31 43.06
CA GLU A 689 -37.21 82.31 41.88
C GLU A 689 -36.20 81.13 41.92
N ASP A 690 -35.62 80.85 43.08
CA ASP A 690 -34.77 79.67 43.30
C ASP A 690 -35.55 78.35 43.11
N LEU A 691 -36.78 78.27 43.62
CA LEU A 691 -37.67 77.12 43.41
C LEU A 691 -38.09 76.93 41.94
N GLN A 692 -38.26 78.01 41.17
CA GLN A 692 -38.52 77.93 39.73
C GLN A 692 -37.32 77.38 38.95
N ASN A 693 -36.09 77.78 39.32
CA ASN A 693 -34.87 77.24 38.71
C ASN A 693 -34.68 75.74 39.05
N ASN A 694 -34.94 75.34 40.28
CA ASN A 694 -34.88 73.93 40.71
C ASN A 694 -35.97 73.07 40.05
N LEU A 695 -37.17 73.60 39.84
CA LEU A 695 -38.21 72.92 39.07
C LEU A 695 -37.80 72.74 37.60
N LYS A 696 -37.11 73.72 37.02
CA LYS A 696 -36.63 73.65 35.63
C LYS A 696 -35.53 72.60 35.45
N SER A 697 -34.54 72.54 36.35
CA SER A 697 -33.49 71.51 36.29
C SER A 697 -34.05 70.10 36.51
N ALA A 698 -35.05 69.94 37.38
CA ALA A 698 -35.76 68.67 37.58
C ALA A 698 -36.57 68.22 36.34
N LEU A 699 -37.15 69.16 35.57
CA LEU A 699 -37.80 68.84 34.30
C LEU A 699 -36.77 68.44 33.22
N GLU A 700 -35.62 69.12 33.17
CA GLU A 700 -34.53 68.76 32.25
C GLU A 700 -33.93 67.39 32.57
N THR A 701 -33.78 66.98 33.85
CA THR A 701 -33.35 65.61 34.20
C THR A 701 -34.43 64.57 33.92
N ASN A 702 -35.71 64.86 34.20
CA ASN A 702 -36.80 63.94 33.87
C ASN A 702 -36.86 63.64 32.35
N SER A 703 -36.66 64.65 31.49
CA SER A 703 -36.63 64.45 30.03
C SER A 703 -35.48 63.54 29.55
N LYS A 704 -34.36 63.49 30.27
CA LYS A 704 -33.24 62.58 29.98
C LYS A 704 -33.58 61.15 30.38
N LEU A 705 -34.11 60.97 31.59
CA LEU A 705 -34.58 59.66 32.07
C LEU A 705 -35.66 59.08 31.16
N GLU A 706 -36.59 59.89 30.65
CA GLU A 706 -37.59 59.46 29.67
C GLU A 706 -36.95 58.97 28.36
N SER A 707 -35.87 59.61 27.89
CA SER A 707 -35.13 59.18 26.69
C SER A 707 -34.30 57.90 26.92
N GLU A 708 -33.73 57.71 28.11
CA GLU A 708 -33.02 56.49 28.51
C GLU A 708 -33.99 55.31 28.64
N ILE A 709 -35.16 55.53 29.25
CA ILE A 709 -36.25 54.56 29.34
C ILE A 709 -36.74 54.13 27.94
N GLU A 710 -36.80 55.03 26.96
CA GLU A 710 -37.18 54.67 25.59
C GLU A 710 -36.08 53.85 24.88
N ASN A 711 -34.80 54.18 25.08
CA ASN A 711 -33.69 53.37 24.57
C ASN A 711 -33.71 51.95 25.15
N TYR A 712 -33.93 51.79 26.46
CA TYR A 712 -34.03 50.47 27.10
C TYR A 712 -35.23 49.65 26.61
N LYS A 713 -36.35 50.28 26.19
CA LYS A 713 -37.45 49.56 25.51
C LYS A 713 -37.01 49.02 24.14
N ILE A 714 -36.30 49.82 23.36
CA ILE A 714 -35.79 49.41 22.03
C ILE A 714 -34.81 48.24 22.18
N GLU A 715 -33.96 48.27 23.21
CA GLU A 715 -33.02 47.19 23.53
C GLU A 715 -33.73 45.91 23.99
N LEU A 716 -34.73 46.03 24.88
CA LEU A 716 -35.60 44.91 25.28
C LEU A 716 -36.36 44.27 24.09
N VAL A 717 -36.73 45.06 23.07
CA VAL A 717 -37.37 44.52 21.85
C VAL A 717 -36.37 43.71 21.02
N LYS A 718 -35.12 44.16 20.87
CA LYS A 718 -34.06 43.39 20.18
C LYS A 718 -33.76 42.08 20.90
N ILE A 719 -33.55 42.13 22.21
CA ILE A 719 -33.26 40.93 23.03
C ILE A 719 -34.42 39.92 22.94
N ASN A 720 -35.67 40.38 22.89
CA ASN A 720 -36.82 39.49 22.66
C ASN A 720 -36.83 38.87 21.25
N MET A 721 -36.43 39.60 20.20
CA MET A 721 -36.31 39.05 18.85
C MET A 721 -35.22 37.97 18.78
N GLU A 722 -34.03 38.27 19.27
CA GLU A 722 -32.90 37.32 19.35
C GLU A 722 -33.25 36.08 20.17
N TYR A 723 -33.98 36.25 21.28
CA TYR A 723 -34.54 35.14 22.07
C TYR A 723 -35.55 34.32 21.29
N THR A 724 -36.44 34.93 20.49
CA THR A 724 -37.38 34.17 19.64
C THR A 724 -36.66 33.38 18.55
N GLU A 725 -35.69 33.95 17.85
CA GLU A 725 -34.92 33.26 16.80
C GLU A 725 -34.13 32.06 17.38
N THR A 726 -33.44 32.27 18.52
CA THR A 726 -32.72 31.20 19.23
C THR A 726 -33.66 30.07 19.68
N LYS A 727 -34.90 30.42 20.07
CA LYS A 727 -35.93 29.47 20.51
C LYS A 727 -36.57 28.68 19.36
N GLU A 728 -36.56 29.19 18.14
CA GLU A 728 -36.98 28.41 16.97
C GLU A 728 -35.87 27.47 16.50
N GLN A 729 -34.63 27.94 16.44
CA GLN A 729 -33.46 27.07 16.17
C GLN A 729 -33.38 25.89 17.15
N TYR A 730 -33.66 26.10 18.44
CA TYR A 730 -33.68 25.03 19.44
C TYR A 730 -34.70 23.92 19.10
N LYS A 731 -35.89 24.27 18.58
CA LYS A 731 -36.90 23.28 18.16
C LYS A 731 -36.44 22.46 16.95
N GLU A 732 -35.76 23.10 16.00
CA GLU A 732 -35.21 22.41 14.84
C GLU A 732 -34.15 21.39 15.27
N PHE A 733 -33.23 21.77 16.18
CA PHE A 733 -32.28 20.84 16.77
C PHE A 733 -32.94 19.73 17.59
N GLU A 734 -34.00 20.02 18.35
CA GLU A 734 -34.77 19.01 19.08
C GLU A 734 -35.42 18.00 18.13
N GLN A 735 -35.99 18.46 17.01
CA GLN A 735 -36.60 17.60 16.00
C GLN A 735 -35.56 16.73 15.28
N ILE A 736 -34.43 17.30 14.85
CA ILE A 736 -33.30 16.56 14.25
C ILE A 736 -32.77 15.46 15.20
N ASN A 737 -32.64 15.77 16.49
CA ASN A 737 -32.20 14.82 17.52
C ASN A 737 -33.20 13.66 17.71
N ASN A 738 -34.51 13.94 17.59
CA ASN A 738 -35.54 12.91 17.68
C ASN A 738 -35.60 12.02 16.42
N ASP A 739 -35.39 12.57 15.23
CA ASP A 739 -35.26 11.76 14.00
C ASP A 739 -33.99 10.88 14.02
N LEU A 740 -32.84 11.42 14.44
CA LEU A 740 -31.60 10.66 14.63
C LEU A 740 -31.75 9.50 15.63
N LYS A 741 -32.47 9.71 16.74
CA LYS A 741 -32.79 8.63 17.69
C LYS A 741 -33.63 7.51 17.04
N ARG A 742 -34.55 7.86 16.15
CA ARG A 742 -35.37 6.85 15.43
C ARG A 742 -34.51 6.04 14.47
N ASP A 743 -33.66 6.68 13.69
CA ASP A 743 -32.78 6.01 12.73
C ASP A 743 -31.71 5.14 13.42
N LEU A 744 -31.21 5.55 14.59
CA LEU A 744 -30.39 4.71 15.47
C LEU A 744 -31.16 3.48 15.98
N GLN A 745 -32.44 3.61 16.33
CA GLN A 745 -33.26 2.50 16.80
C GLN A 745 -33.60 1.50 15.66
N ASP A 746 -33.90 1.99 14.47
CA ASP A 746 -34.09 1.17 13.26
C ASP A 746 -32.78 0.47 12.84
N SER A 747 -31.63 1.10 13.06
CA SER A 747 -30.31 0.47 12.85
C SER A 747 -30.05 -0.62 13.89
N ARG A 748 -30.38 -0.37 15.15
CA ARG A 748 -30.19 -1.33 16.26
C ARG A 748 -31.05 -2.59 16.09
N THR A 749 -32.29 -2.47 15.62
CA THR A 749 -33.16 -3.63 15.35
C THR A 749 -32.68 -4.45 14.14
N LYS A 750 -32.08 -3.82 13.12
CA LYS A 750 -31.43 -4.54 12.00
C LYS A 750 -30.23 -5.35 12.49
N ILE A 751 -29.36 -4.77 13.32
CA ILE A 751 -28.21 -5.46 13.94
C ILE A 751 -28.69 -6.67 14.77
N GLU A 752 -29.68 -6.48 15.65
CA GLU A 752 -30.20 -7.57 16.50
C GLU A 752 -30.79 -8.73 15.67
N ASN A 753 -31.33 -8.45 14.48
CA ASN A 753 -31.82 -9.48 13.55
C ASN A 753 -30.67 -10.21 12.83
N PHE A 754 -29.60 -9.51 12.44
CA PHE A 754 -28.41 -10.16 11.89
C PHE A 754 -27.71 -11.04 12.93
N GLU A 755 -27.57 -10.60 14.19
CA GLU A 755 -27.06 -11.46 15.27
C GLU A 755 -27.91 -12.74 15.45
N LYS A 756 -29.25 -12.63 15.39
CA LYS A 756 -30.14 -13.78 15.47
C LYS A 756 -29.98 -14.73 14.27
N GLN A 757 -29.60 -14.22 13.10
CA GLN A 757 -29.29 -15.03 11.92
C GLN A 757 -27.92 -15.71 12.04
N GLU A 758 -26.89 -15.01 12.51
CA GLU A 758 -25.56 -15.56 12.75
C GLU A 758 -25.58 -16.68 13.80
N ARG A 759 -26.24 -16.45 14.95
CA ARG A 759 -26.43 -17.47 16.01
C ARG A 759 -27.12 -18.73 15.49
N ARG A 760 -28.05 -18.61 14.53
CA ARG A 760 -28.68 -19.77 13.85
C ARG A 760 -27.71 -20.51 12.93
N SER A 761 -26.87 -19.78 12.19
CA SER A 761 -25.82 -20.37 11.35
C SER A 761 -24.81 -21.16 12.19
N LEU A 762 -24.35 -20.58 13.30
CA LEU A 762 -23.40 -21.21 14.22
C LEU A 762 -23.95 -22.51 14.83
N LEU A 763 -25.22 -22.51 15.25
CA LEU A 763 -25.90 -23.70 15.79
C LEU A 763 -26.00 -24.85 14.77
N ILE A 764 -26.19 -24.54 13.49
CA ILE A 764 -26.20 -25.52 12.39
C ILE A 764 -24.77 -26.06 12.16
N SER A 765 -23.76 -25.19 12.19
CA SER A 765 -22.34 -25.57 12.17
C SER A 765 -22.01 -26.57 13.27
N ASP A 766 -22.41 -26.29 14.51
CA ASP A 766 -21.98 -27.08 15.67
C ASP A 766 -22.74 -28.40 15.77
N LYS A 767 -24.00 -28.45 15.32
CA LYS A 767 -24.71 -29.72 15.08
C LYS A 767 -24.01 -30.58 14.04
N LYS A 768 -23.54 -30.00 12.93
CA LYS A 768 -22.82 -30.74 11.89
C LYS A 768 -21.47 -31.27 12.41
N LYS A 769 -20.71 -30.47 13.17
CA LYS A 769 -19.48 -30.93 13.85
C LYS A 769 -19.75 -32.11 14.80
N ALA A 770 -20.89 -32.13 15.49
CA ALA A 770 -21.26 -33.25 16.35
C ALA A 770 -21.54 -34.54 15.55
N GLU A 771 -22.23 -34.42 14.42
CA GLU A 771 -22.49 -35.52 13.48
C GLU A 771 -21.18 -36.05 12.85
N ASP A 772 -20.29 -35.16 12.39
CA ASP A 772 -18.97 -35.52 11.85
C ASP A 772 -18.09 -36.21 12.90
N ASN A 773 -18.06 -35.70 14.14
CA ASN A 773 -17.33 -36.34 15.26
C ASN A 773 -17.87 -37.74 15.61
N GLN A 774 -19.18 -37.97 15.48
CA GLN A 774 -19.78 -39.28 15.71
C GLN A 774 -19.34 -40.30 14.63
N ILE A 775 -19.22 -39.87 13.38
CA ILE A 775 -18.68 -40.70 12.27
C ILE A 775 -17.19 -40.99 12.50
N VAL A 776 -16.39 -39.99 12.86
CA VAL A 776 -14.96 -40.19 13.19
C VAL A 776 -14.77 -41.22 14.30
N LYS A 777 -15.60 -41.18 15.35
CA LYS A 777 -15.55 -42.15 16.44
C LYS A 777 -15.90 -43.57 15.97
N GLN A 778 -16.93 -43.74 15.15
CA GLN A 778 -17.27 -45.05 14.56
C GLN A 778 -16.13 -45.62 13.71
N LEU A 779 -15.43 -44.77 12.94
CA LEU A 779 -14.27 -45.18 12.15
C LEU A 779 -13.04 -45.55 13.03
N GLN A 780 -12.87 -44.90 14.18
CA GLN A 780 -11.86 -45.27 15.18
C GLN A 780 -12.18 -46.61 15.87
N ASP A 781 -13.44 -46.84 16.22
CA ASP A 781 -13.93 -48.09 16.81
C ASP A 781 -13.82 -49.25 15.81
N GLU A 782 -14.10 -49.03 14.52
CA GLU A 782 -13.83 -50.02 13.45
C GLU A 782 -12.32 -50.30 13.29
N ASN A 783 -11.48 -49.26 13.28
CA ASN A 783 -10.04 -49.44 13.06
C ASN A 783 -9.35 -50.13 14.24
N THR A 784 -9.79 -49.90 15.48
CA THR A 784 -9.30 -50.66 16.64
C THR A 784 -9.77 -52.11 16.61
N GLN A 785 -11.00 -52.40 16.16
CA GLN A 785 -11.44 -53.79 15.91
C GLN A 785 -10.61 -54.47 14.81
N LYS A 786 -10.32 -53.77 13.70
CA LYS A 786 -9.45 -54.28 12.62
C LYS A 786 -8.02 -54.53 13.11
N LEU A 787 -7.46 -53.63 13.93
CA LEU A 787 -6.13 -53.78 14.54
C LEU A 787 -6.08 -54.98 15.49
N ASN A 788 -7.07 -55.13 16.38
CA ASN A 788 -7.18 -56.30 17.25
C ASN A 788 -7.31 -57.59 16.44
N ARG A 789 -8.01 -57.56 15.30
CA ARG A 789 -8.10 -58.71 14.38
C ARG A 789 -6.77 -59.03 13.68
N ILE A 790 -5.96 -58.02 13.36
CA ILE A 790 -4.59 -58.22 12.84
C ILE A 790 -3.74 -58.90 13.92
N ILE A 791 -3.72 -58.39 15.15
CA ILE A 791 -2.97 -58.98 16.28
C ILE A 791 -3.38 -60.44 16.53
N GLU A 792 -4.68 -60.74 16.46
CA GLU A 792 -5.20 -62.11 16.60
C GLU A 792 -4.73 -63.04 15.45
N LEU A 793 -4.65 -62.53 14.21
CA LEU A 793 -4.13 -63.28 13.06
C LEU A 793 -2.60 -63.46 13.13
N GLU A 794 -1.85 -62.43 13.54
CA GLU A 794 -0.41 -62.50 13.77
C GLU A 794 -0.06 -63.52 14.86
N LYS A 795 -0.84 -63.56 15.94
CA LYS A 795 -0.74 -64.56 17.00
C LYS A 795 -0.99 -65.98 16.47
N GLN A 796 -1.99 -66.18 15.61
CA GLN A 796 -2.25 -67.47 14.95
C GLN A 796 -1.12 -67.86 13.97
N VAL A 797 -0.54 -66.91 13.25
CA VAL A 797 0.65 -67.13 12.40
C VAL A 797 1.87 -67.50 13.25
N ALA A 798 2.11 -66.82 14.37
CA ALA A 798 3.18 -67.16 15.31
C ALA A 798 2.98 -68.54 15.95
N GLU A 799 1.73 -68.95 16.23
CA GLU A 799 1.40 -70.26 16.78
C GLU A 799 1.54 -71.38 15.75
N LYS A 800 1.17 -71.13 14.49
CA LYS A 800 1.53 -72.00 13.35
C LYS A 800 3.04 -72.09 13.14
N GLY A 801 3.75 -70.97 13.30
CA GLY A 801 5.21 -70.93 13.30
C GLY A 801 5.84 -71.78 14.41
N LYS A 802 5.27 -71.75 15.62
CA LYS A 802 5.67 -72.63 16.74
C LYS A 802 5.39 -74.11 16.42
N GLN A 803 4.26 -74.46 15.79
CA GLN A 803 4.00 -75.84 15.34
C GLN A 803 5.04 -76.31 14.30
N LEU A 804 5.40 -75.45 13.35
CA LEU A 804 6.42 -75.74 12.32
C LEU A 804 7.83 -75.86 12.93
N ALA A 805 8.16 -75.02 13.91
CA ALA A 805 9.37 -75.14 14.71
C ALA A 805 9.40 -76.41 15.57
N LEU A 806 8.25 -76.84 16.12
CA LEU A 806 8.14 -78.08 16.88
C LEU A 806 8.47 -79.30 16.00
N ILE A 807 7.92 -79.38 14.80
CA ILE A 807 8.21 -80.45 13.81
C ILE A 807 9.71 -80.48 13.48
N LYS A 808 10.35 -79.32 13.26
CA LYS A 808 11.81 -79.24 13.07
C LYS A 808 12.59 -79.67 14.31
N LYS A 809 12.08 -79.40 15.52
CA LYS A 809 12.72 -79.82 16.78
C LYS A 809 12.61 -81.33 16.99
N THR A 810 11.48 -81.96 16.64
CA THR A 810 11.29 -83.42 16.70
C THR A 810 12.26 -84.18 15.78
N GLN A 811 12.70 -83.59 14.66
CA GLN A 811 13.73 -84.18 13.79
C GLN A 811 15.18 -84.04 14.31
N ASN A 812 15.45 -83.16 15.29
CA ASN A 812 16.79 -82.94 15.86
C ASN A 812 16.98 -83.54 17.26
N PHE A 813 15.91 -84.01 17.91
CA PHE A 813 15.94 -84.43 19.32
C PHE A 813 16.73 -85.73 19.61
N GLU A 814 17.23 -86.45 18.59
CA GLU A 814 18.12 -87.60 18.80
C GLU A 814 19.56 -87.23 19.23
N LYS A 815 19.96 -85.95 19.14
CA LYS A 815 21.34 -85.51 19.46
C LYS A 815 21.51 -84.72 20.76
N GLU A 816 20.42 -84.34 21.44
CA GLU A 816 20.46 -83.51 22.66
C GLU A 816 20.03 -84.30 23.92
N LYS A 817 20.36 -85.60 23.98
CA LYS A 817 20.08 -86.49 25.12
C LYS A 817 21.25 -86.54 26.12
N GLN A 818 21.92 -85.42 26.36
CA GLN A 818 22.94 -85.25 27.41
C GLN A 818 22.78 -83.85 28.05
N HIS A 819 23.14 -83.74 29.34
CA HIS A 819 22.97 -82.54 30.19
C HIS A 819 21.52 -82.13 30.53
N LEU A 820 20.91 -82.91 31.43
CA LEU A 820 19.93 -82.45 32.41
C LEU A 820 20.60 -82.35 33.80
N LEU A 821 19.98 -81.60 34.72
CA LEU A 821 20.55 -81.09 36.00
C LEU A 821 21.71 -80.08 35.79
N VAL A 822 21.87 -79.04 36.61
CA VAL A 822 21.24 -78.70 37.91
C VAL A 822 20.47 -77.37 37.81
N ASN A 823 19.25 -77.31 38.37
CA ASN A 823 18.36 -76.14 38.27
C ASN A 823 18.10 -75.49 39.64
N GLU A 824 19.17 -75.10 40.35
CA GLU A 824 19.09 -74.76 41.78
C GLU A 824 19.99 -73.58 42.18
N LYS A 825 20.14 -72.58 41.29
CA LYS A 825 20.91 -71.35 41.59
C LYS A 825 20.34 -70.03 41.05
N LEU A 826 19.12 -70.04 40.50
CA LEU A 826 18.49 -68.86 39.87
C LEU A 826 17.34 -68.27 40.69
N LYS A 827 17.54 -68.13 42.01
CA LYS A 827 16.62 -67.38 42.89
C LYS A 827 17.25 -66.15 43.56
N THR A 828 18.55 -65.90 43.34
CA THR A 828 19.31 -64.72 43.78
C THR A 828 19.59 -63.73 42.65
N ASP A 829 19.58 -64.18 41.39
CA ASP A 829 19.93 -63.35 40.22
C ASP A 829 18.82 -62.37 39.79
N ILE A 830 17.62 -62.48 40.36
CA ILE A 830 16.49 -61.60 40.03
C ILE A 830 16.60 -60.25 40.74
N GLU A 831 16.97 -60.24 42.03
CA GLU A 831 17.14 -59.00 42.79
C GLU A 831 18.39 -58.22 42.34
N VAL A 832 19.49 -58.93 42.04
CA VAL A 832 20.70 -58.33 41.45
C VAL A 832 20.41 -57.71 40.08
N LYS A 833 19.56 -58.34 39.25
CA LYS A 833 19.17 -57.77 37.96
C LYS A 833 18.42 -56.45 38.10
N ASN A 834 17.45 -56.36 39.00
CA ASN A 834 16.63 -55.15 39.15
C ASN A 834 17.48 -53.94 39.55
N GLN A 835 18.40 -54.11 40.53
CA GLN A 835 19.33 -53.05 40.93
C GLN A 835 20.31 -52.66 39.81
N VAL A 836 20.74 -53.63 38.99
CA VAL A 836 21.58 -53.37 37.81
C VAL A 836 20.81 -52.66 36.69
N GLU A 837 19.49 -52.86 36.56
CA GLU A 837 18.65 -52.14 35.60
C GLU A 837 18.41 -50.68 36.03
N GLU A 838 18.18 -50.41 37.32
CA GLU A 838 18.09 -49.04 37.85
C GLU A 838 19.42 -48.27 37.68
N LEU A 839 20.54 -48.87 38.08
CA LEU A 839 21.86 -48.25 37.93
C LEU A 839 22.23 -47.98 36.47
N LYS A 840 21.81 -48.83 35.51
CA LYS A 840 21.98 -48.53 34.07
C LYS A 840 21.19 -47.30 33.64
N ASN A 841 19.94 -47.17 34.08
CA ASN A 841 19.08 -46.04 33.72
C ASN A 841 19.63 -44.73 34.31
N GLU A 842 20.15 -44.76 35.53
CA GLU A 842 20.81 -43.60 36.16
C GLU A 842 22.15 -43.25 35.47
N ILE A 843 22.96 -44.24 35.09
CA ILE A 843 24.16 -44.04 34.28
C ILE A 843 23.83 -43.47 32.89
N ALA A 844 22.74 -43.91 32.26
CA ALA A 844 22.29 -43.36 30.97
C ALA A 844 21.90 -41.88 31.10
N LYS A 845 21.08 -41.55 32.11
CA LYS A 845 20.65 -40.17 32.40
C LYS A 845 21.82 -39.25 32.78
N ASN A 846 22.82 -39.78 33.48
CA ASN A 846 24.05 -39.04 33.79
C ASN A 846 24.95 -38.86 32.55
N LYS A 847 24.99 -39.81 31.61
CA LYS A 847 25.67 -39.62 30.32
C LYS A 847 24.98 -38.56 29.46
N GLU A 848 23.67 -38.58 29.37
CA GLU A 848 22.86 -37.57 28.66
C GLU A 848 23.11 -36.16 29.24
N ARG A 849 23.15 -36.04 30.58
CA ARG A 849 23.52 -34.81 31.28
C ARG A 849 24.97 -34.38 31.01
N ILE A 850 25.91 -35.33 30.91
CA ILE A 850 27.31 -35.02 30.55
C ILE A 850 27.38 -34.51 29.11
N THR A 851 26.70 -35.13 28.13
CA THR A 851 26.71 -34.64 26.75
C THR A 851 26.11 -33.24 26.62
N VAL A 852 25.02 -32.93 27.34
CA VAL A 852 24.45 -31.57 27.34
C VAL A 852 25.39 -30.55 27.99
N LEU A 853 26.15 -30.94 29.02
CA LEU A 853 27.16 -30.08 29.64
C LEU A 853 28.40 -29.91 28.75
N GLU A 854 28.82 -30.95 28.00
CA GLU A 854 29.90 -30.87 27.03
C GLU A 854 29.52 -30.01 25.82
N ASP A 855 28.28 -30.09 25.33
CA ASP A 855 27.79 -29.24 24.25
C ASP A 855 27.65 -27.78 24.70
N ALA A 856 27.15 -27.51 25.92
CA ALA A 856 27.17 -26.16 26.49
C ALA A 856 28.60 -25.62 26.73
N LEU A 857 29.58 -26.50 27.00
CA LEU A 857 30.99 -26.12 27.08
C LEU A 857 31.57 -25.78 25.70
N ARG A 858 31.18 -26.52 24.65
CA ARG A 858 31.55 -26.21 23.25
C ARG A 858 30.93 -24.89 22.80
N GLU A 859 29.67 -24.66 23.13
CA GLU A 859 28.94 -23.43 22.80
C GLU A 859 29.55 -22.22 23.51
N SER A 860 29.84 -22.31 24.81
CA SER A 860 30.52 -21.22 25.54
C SER A 860 31.97 -20.98 25.08
N VAL A 861 32.73 -22.01 24.67
CA VAL A 861 34.04 -21.83 24.03
C VAL A 861 33.91 -21.19 22.64
N ASN A 862 32.91 -21.55 21.84
CA ASN A 862 32.63 -20.86 20.58
C ASN A 862 32.27 -19.39 20.81
N VAL A 863 31.44 -19.06 21.80
CA VAL A 863 31.09 -17.67 22.16
C VAL A 863 32.32 -16.87 22.60
N VAL A 864 33.27 -17.48 23.32
CA VAL A 864 34.57 -16.83 23.63
C VAL A 864 35.37 -16.57 22.34
N ILE A 865 35.43 -17.53 21.41
CA ILE A 865 36.09 -17.35 20.11
C ILE A 865 35.39 -16.29 19.26
N GLU A 866 34.07 -16.18 19.31
CA GLU A 866 33.31 -15.11 18.65
C GLU A 866 33.60 -13.74 19.29
N CYS A 867 33.69 -13.64 20.62
CA CYS A 867 34.06 -12.40 21.31
C CYS A 867 35.51 -11.97 21.01
N GLU A 868 36.43 -12.93 20.87
CA GLU A 868 37.82 -12.65 20.50
C GLU A 868 37.93 -12.22 19.02
N ASN A 869 37.13 -12.82 18.12
CA ASN A 869 37.01 -12.36 16.73
C ASN A 869 36.32 -10.99 16.59
N ILE A 870 35.33 -10.67 17.44
CA ILE A 870 34.69 -9.34 17.48
C ILE A 870 35.72 -8.25 17.80
N SER A 871 36.80 -8.56 18.54
CA SER A 871 37.91 -7.62 18.78
C SER A 871 38.67 -7.23 17.50
N ALA A 872 38.58 -8.02 16.43
CA ALA A 872 39.14 -7.70 15.10
C ALA A 872 38.20 -6.87 14.20
N SER A 873 36.89 -6.83 14.50
CA SER A 873 35.86 -6.18 13.66
C SER A 873 35.88 -4.64 13.63
N LYS A 874 36.83 -4.02 14.33
CA LYS A 874 36.92 -2.55 14.49
C LYS A 874 37.13 -1.77 13.18
N SER A 875 37.52 -2.45 12.10
CA SER A 875 37.61 -1.89 10.73
C SER A 875 36.26 -1.85 10.01
N GLU A 876 35.37 -2.81 10.25
CA GLU A 876 34.07 -2.91 9.59
C GLU A 876 33.10 -1.84 10.09
N PHE A 877 33.15 -1.52 11.39
CA PHE A 877 32.33 -0.45 11.98
C PHE A 877 32.56 0.90 11.29
N SER A 878 33.82 1.23 10.93
CA SER A 878 34.14 2.45 10.18
C SER A 878 33.64 2.44 8.73
N GLN A 879 33.44 1.25 8.13
CA GLN A 879 32.78 1.13 6.81
C GLN A 879 31.27 1.29 6.93
N PHE A 880 30.64 0.71 7.96
CA PHE A 880 29.21 0.92 8.23
C PHE A 880 28.89 2.38 8.57
N GLU A 881 29.72 3.05 9.37
CA GLU A 881 29.58 4.47 9.69
C GLU A 881 29.64 5.35 8.42
N LYS A 882 30.62 5.13 7.55
CA LYS A 882 30.71 5.80 6.24
C LYS A 882 29.53 5.47 5.32
N ALA A 883 29.05 4.22 5.33
CA ALA A 883 27.86 3.84 4.56
C ALA A 883 26.59 4.54 5.09
N ILE A 884 26.42 4.64 6.41
CA ILE A 884 25.31 5.35 7.06
C ILE A 884 25.36 6.84 6.74
N THR A 885 26.53 7.49 6.82
CA THR A 885 26.68 8.91 6.45
C THR A 885 26.42 9.14 4.96
N ASN A 886 26.89 8.27 4.07
CA ASN A 886 26.58 8.35 2.64
C ASN A 886 25.09 8.12 2.35
N ILE A 887 24.40 7.22 3.07
CA ILE A 887 22.95 7.00 2.94
C ILE A 887 22.17 8.21 3.48
N LYS A 888 22.59 8.81 4.60
CA LYS A 888 22.01 10.06 5.13
C LYS A 888 22.14 11.20 4.11
N ASN A 889 23.33 11.39 3.53
CA ASN A 889 23.60 12.43 2.54
C ASN A 889 22.78 12.19 1.25
N ALA A 890 22.74 10.95 0.73
CA ALA A 890 21.93 10.61 -0.43
C ALA A 890 20.42 10.80 -0.18
N PHE A 891 19.93 10.48 1.01
CA PHE A 891 18.53 10.70 1.39
C PHE A 891 18.19 12.20 1.54
N LEU A 892 19.13 13.01 2.07
CA LEU A 892 18.98 14.45 2.14
C LEU A 892 18.95 15.09 0.74
N ILE A 893 19.88 14.72 -0.14
CA ILE A 893 19.92 15.16 -1.54
C ILE A 893 18.63 14.75 -2.27
N PHE A 894 18.15 13.52 -2.07
CA PHE A 894 16.88 13.06 -2.65
C PHE A 894 15.71 13.94 -2.19
N LEU A 895 15.54 14.14 -0.87
CA LEU A 895 14.46 14.96 -0.30
C LEU A 895 14.55 16.44 -0.71
N MET A 896 15.74 16.98 -0.90
CA MET A 896 15.93 18.33 -1.45
C MET A 896 15.51 18.38 -2.92
N SER A 897 15.95 17.41 -3.74
CA SER A 897 15.59 17.35 -5.17
C SER A 897 14.08 17.18 -5.42
N GLU A 898 13.40 16.40 -4.56
CA GLU A 898 11.96 16.18 -4.59
C GLU A 898 11.18 17.44 -4.19
N LYS A 899 11.62 18.14 -3.14
CA LYS A 899 11.06 19.46 -2.76
C LYS A 899 11.29 20.52 -3.81
N ASP A 900 12.47 20.57 -4.42
CA ASP A 900 12.75 21.49 -5.52
C ASP A 900 11.91 21.17 -6.76
N ALA A 901 11.64 19.89 -7.04
CA ALA A 901 10.72 19.49 -8.12
C ALA A 901 9.27 19.93 -7.82
N LEU A 902 8.81 19.76 -6.58
CA LEU A 902 7.50 20.25 -6.13
C LEU A 902 7.41 21.78 -6.22
N ILE A 903 8.41 22.52 -5.73
CA ILE A 903 8.49 23.97 -5.82
C ILE A 903 8.49 24.43 -7.30
N ARG A 904 9.27 23.79 -8.18
CA ARG A 904 9.25 24.07 -9.63
C ARG A 904 7.87 23.86 -10.25
N SER A 905 7.12 22.82 -9.83
CA SER A 905 5.74 22.60 -10.28
C SER A 905 4.74 23.64 -9.74
N MET A 906 4.94 24.12 -8.51
CA MET A 906 4.12 25.17 -7.90
C MET A 906 4.39 26.53 -8.57
N ILE A 907 5.64 26.83 -8.92
CA ILE A 907 6.00 28.02 -9.71
C ILE A 907 5.39 27.91 -11.12
N ALA A 908 5.50 26.75 -11.78
CA ALA A 908 4.92 26.54 -13.10
C ALA A 908 3.39 26.64 -13.13
N THR A 909 2.69 26.20 -12.08
CA THR A 909 1.23 26.34 -11.97
C THR A 909 0.82 27.77 -11.62
N ARG A 910 1.53 28.46 -10.70
CA ARG A 910 1.33 29.89 -10.46
C ARG A 910 1.52 30.73 -11.71
N LYS A 911 2.58 30.48 -12.50
CA LYS A 911 2.83 31.19 -13.76
C LYS A 911 1.69 30.98 -14.75
N ARG A 912 1.22 29.75 -14.95
CA ARG A 912 0.03 29.45 -15.77
C ARG A 912 -1.22 30.21 -15.31
N HIS A 913 -1.48 30.28 -14.01
CA HIS A 913 -2.64 31.04 -13.49
C HIS A 913 -2.47 32.55 -13.64
N SER A 914 -1.25 33.09 -13.56
CA SER A 914 -0.99 34.50 -13.88
C SER A 914 -1.21 34.77 -15.37
N ASP A 915 -0.64 33.94 -16.26
CA ASP A 915 -0.85 34.00 -17.71
C ASP A 915 -2.35 33.93 -18.05
N GLU A 916 -3.10 33.04 -17.39
CA GLU A 916 -4.55 32.86 -17.55
C GLU A 916 -5.34 34.10 -17.10
N LEU A 917 -5.04 34.64 -15.91
CA LEU A 917 -5.65 35.89 -15.41
C LEU A 917 -5.35 37.09 -16.31
N GLN A 918 -4.13 37.20 -16.85
CA GLN A 918 -3.77 38.26 -17.79
C GLN A 918 -4.48 38.09 -19.15
N ASN A 919 -4.60 36.87 -19.66
CA ASN A 919 -5.41 36.59 -20.85
C ASN A 919 -6.90 36.92 -20.61
N ILE A 920 -7.45 36.63 -19.43
CA ILE A 920 -8.82 37.03 -19.05
C ILE A 920 -8.97 38.56 -19.02
N ARG A 921 -8.02 39.30 -18.43
CA ARG A 921 -8.03 40.79 -18.45
C ARG A 921 -8.01 41.35 -19.88
N VAL A 922 -7.10 40.84 -20.72
CA VAL A 922 -6.99 41.24 -22.13
C VAL A 922 -8.26 40.92 -22.91
N ASN A 923 -8.86 39.74 -22.70
CA ASN A 923 -10.12 39.35 -23.33
C ASN A 923 -11.31 40.19 -22.86
N ASN A 924 -11.38 40.57 -21.59
CA ASN A 924 -12.42 41.45 -21.05
C ASN A 924 -12.32 42.87 -21.62
N LEU A 925 -11.10 43.41 -21.78
CA LEU A 925 -10.89 44.70 -22.45
C LEU A 925 -11.28 44.63 -23.94
N LEU A 926 -10.86 43.58 -24.66
CA LEU A 926 -11.27 43.34 -26.05
C LEU A 926 -12.80 43.21 -26.21
N SER A 927 -13.47 42.51 -25.30
CA SER A 927 -14.93 42.38 -25.26
C SER A 927 -15.59 43.75 -25.03
N SER A 928 -15.08 44.55 -24.08
CA SER A 928 -15.57 45.90 -23.79
C SER A 928 -15.40 46.85 -24.98
N ILE A 929 -14.26 46.77 -25.69
CA ILE A 929 -14.00 47.53 -26.93
C ILE A 929 -14.98 47.11 -28.04
N SER A 930 -15.24 45.81 -28.19
CA SER A 930 -16.22 45.27 -29.14
C SER A 930 -17.65 45.74 -28.81
N GLU A 931 -18.04 45.72 -27.53
CA GLU A 931 -19.33 46.27 -27.08
C GLU A 931 -19.46 47.75 -27.46
N LYS A 932 -18.42 48.56 -27.22
CA LYS A 932 -18.41 49.98 -27.63
C LYS A 932 -18.49 50.15 -29.15
N ASP A 933 -17.85 49.30 -29.95
CA ASP A 933 -18.02 49.31 -31.41
C ASP A 933 -19.46 48.97 -31.84
N THR A 934 -20.11 47.98 -31.22
CA THR A 934 -21.53 47.68 -31.52
C THR A 934 -22.47 48.82 -31.13
N GLN A 935 -22.21 49.50 -30.00
CA GLN A 935 -22.94 50.69 -29.57
C GLN A 935 -22.76 51.83 -30.58
N ILE A 936 -21.51 52.13 -30.97
CA ILE A 936 -21.18 53.14 -31.99
C ILE A 936 -21.93 52.84 -33.30
N ALA A 937 -21.85 51.61 -33.81
CA ALA A 937 -22.52 51.23 -35.06
C ALA A 937 -24.05 51.38 -34.98
N HIS A 938 -24.67 50.96 -33.87
CA HIS A 938 -26.12 51.13 -33.64
C HIS A 938 -26.54 52.62 -33.57
N PHE A 939 -25.74 53.47 -32.91
CA PHE A 939 -26.01 54.90 -32.87
C PHE A 939 -25.77 55.58 -34.24
N GLU A 940 -24.75 55.18 -35.00
CA GLU A 940 -24.46 55.72 -36.34
C GLU A 940 -25.54 55.38 -37.38
N LEU A 941 -26.12 54.18 -37.32
CA LEU A 941 -27.27 53.80 -38.14
C LEU A 941 -28.53 54.63 -37.80
N SER A 942 -28.70 55.06 -36.55
CA SER A 942 -29.89 55.75 -36.07
C SER A 942 -29.82 57.29 -36.20
N ASN A 943 -29.71 57.74 -37.46
CA ASN A 943 -29.58 59.11 -37.94
C ASN A 943 -30.37 60.20 -37.16
N SER A 944 -29.75 60.80 -36.14
CA SER A 944 -30.22 62.03 -35.50
C SER A 944 -29.06 62.98 -35.17
N LYS A 945 -29.34 64.26 -34.94
CA LYS A 945 -28.29 65.22 -34.54
C LYS A 945 -27.86 65.05 -33.07
N ILE A 946 -28.79 64.69 -32.18
CA ILE A 946 -28.52 64.56 -30.73
C ILE A 946 -27.52 63.42 -30.46
N LYS A 947 -27.71 62.27 -31.11
CA LYS A 947 -26.85 61.08 -30.98
C LYS A 947 -25.40 61.28 -31.44
N ARG A 948 -25.07 62.35 -32.18
CA ARG A 948 -23.67 62.60 -32.59
C ARG A 948 -22.74 62.86 -31.41
N ASN A 949 -23.22 63.53 -30.36
CA ASN A 949 -22.41 63.80 -29.17
C ASN A 949 -22.15 62.51 -28.39
N GLU A 950 -23.14 61.62 -28.34
CA GLU A 950 -23.07 60.29 -27.72
C GLU A 950 -22.08 59.38 -28.47
N ILE A 951 -22.10 59.38 -29.81
CA ILE A 951 -21.10 58.68 -30.64
C ILE A 951 -19.68 59.21 -30.40
N ILE A 952 -19.50 60.53 -30.27
CA ILE A 952 -18.20 61.14 -29.99
C ILE A 952 -17.68 60.70 -28.62
N GLN A 953 -18.53 60.68 -27.60
CA GLN A 953 -18.16 60.21 -26.26
C GLN A 953 -17.80 58.72 -26.27
N LEU A 954 -18.62 57.87 -26.89
CA LEU A 954 -18.35 56.43 -27.02
C LEU A 954 -17.03 56.14 -27.76
N LYS A 955 -16.70 56.93 -28.80
CA LYS A 955 -15.40 56.82 -29.50
C LYS A 955 -14.23 57.21 -28.59
N LYS A 956 -14.37 58.27 -27.79
CA LYS A 956 -13.35 58.68 -26.81
C LYS A 956 -13.14 57.66 -25.70
N ASP A 957 -14.21 57.01 -25.23
CA ASP A 957 -14.10 55.97 -24.20
C ASP A 957 -13.58 54.64 -24.77
N LYS A 958 -13.89 54.32 -26.04
CA LYS A 958 -13.21 53.24 -26.78
C LYS A 958 -11.71 53.51 -26.93
N GLU A 959 -11.33 54.76 -27.22
CA GLU A 959 -9.93 55.15 -27.40
C GLU A 959 -9.11 54.94 -26.11
N LYS A 960 -9.65 55.30 -24.94
CA LYS A 960 -9.06 54.95 -23.63
C LYS A 960 -8.90 53.44 -23.44
N LEU A 961 -9.95 52.66 -23.70
CA LEU A 961 -9.88 51.20 -23.56
C LEU A 961 -8.82 50.57 -24.49
N MET A 962 -8.62 51.14 -25.68
CA MET A 962 -7.54 50.73 -26.59
C MET A 962 -6.14 51.19 -26.14
N GLU A 963 -6.03 52.23 -25.31
CA GLU A 963 -4.79 52.68 -24.70
C GLU A 963 -4.43 51.80 -23.48
N GLU A 964 -5.40 51.55 -22.60
CA GLU A 964 -5.31 50.59 -21.50
C GLU A 964 -4.98 49.16 -21.98
N LEU A 965 -5.58 48.71 -23.09
CA LEU A 965 -5.24 47.43 -23.73
C LEU A 965 -3.78 47.39 -24.25
N LYS A 966 -3.21 48.51 -24.72
CA LYS A 966 -1.79 48.57 -25.12
C LYS A 966 -0.89 48.51 -23.91
N GLU A 967 -1.23 49.22 -22.84
CA GLU A 967 -0.50 49.21 -21.57
C GLU A 967 -0.46 47.80 -20.97
N GLN A 968 -1.61 47.12 -20.85
CA GLN A 968 -1.70 45.73 -20.39
C GLN A 968 -0.88 44.75 -21.26
N ASN A 969 -0.89 44.92 -22.59
CA ASN A 969 -0.07 44.09 -23.48
C ASN A 969 1.43 44.37 -23.34
N ASN A 970 1.84 45.62 -23.15
CA ASN A 970 3.24 45.98 -22.90
C ASN A 970 3.73 45.37 -21.57
N ASN A 971 2.92 45.48 -20.52
CA ASN A 971 3.24 44.93 -19.19
C ASN A 971 3.46 43.40 -19.26
N ARG A 972 2.61 42.69 -20.02
CA ARG A 972 2.78 41.26 -20.35
C ARG A 972 4.14 40.94 -20.99
N VAL A 973 4.62 41.79 -21.90
CA VAL A 973 5.90 41.60 -22.59
C VAL A 973 7.08 41.86 -21.66
N SER A 974 6.99 42.81 -20.72
CA SER A 974 8.03 43.00 -19.70
C SER A 974 8.13 41.83 -18.71
N GLU A 975 7.01 41.30 -18.23
CA GLU A 975 7.00 40.19 -17.26
C GLU A 975 7.48 38.85 -17.86
N THR A 976 7.25 38.62 -19.15
CA THR A 976 7.63 37.37 -19.82
C THR A 976 9.14 37.21 -20.07
N ASN A 977 9.94 38.27 -19.91
CA ASN A 977 11.38 38.28 -20.24
C ASN A 977 12.32 38.21 -19.01
N LEU A 978 11.80 37.92 -17.82
CA LEU A 978 12.63 37.71 -16.62
C LEU A 978 12.98 36.23 -16.44
N ASP A 979 14.29 35.98 -16.30
CA ASP A 979 14.89 34.68 -15.96
C ASP A 979 14.53 34.29 -14.51
N PRO A 980 14.34 32.99 -14.16
CA PRO A 980 13.73 32.59 -12.89
C PRO A 980 14.73 32.61 -11.72
N ASN A 981 15.20 33.81 -11.38
CA ASN A 981 16.01 34.11 -10.19
C ASN A 981 15.22 34.98 -9.18
N GLU A 982 15.80 35.13 -7.98
CA GLU A 982 15.06 35.40 -6.74
C GLU A 982 14.36 36.78 -6.65
N ASP A 983 14.72 37.74 -7.52
CA ASP A 983 13.97 39.01 -7.69
C ASP A 983 12.48 38.79 -8.02
N SER A 984 12.12 37.68 -8.67
CA SER A 984 10.71 37.35 -8.98
C SER A 984 9.85 37.23 -7.71
N ILE A 985 10.42 36.71 -6.61
CA ILE A 985 9.70 36.54 -5.33
C ILE A 985 9.56 37.90 -4.62
N LEU A 986 10.58 38.75 -4.71
CA LEU A 986 10.54 40.12 -4.17
C LEU A 986 9.59 41.04 -4.97
N LEU A 987 9.36 40.76 -6.27
CA LEU A 987 8.32 41.41 -7.07
C LEU A 987 6.91 40.89 -6.70
N GLU A 988 6.69 39.58 -6.69
CA GLU A 988 5.37 38.98 -6.35
C GLU A 988 4.87 39.43 -4.97
N LEU A 989 5.75 39.45 -3.96
CA LEU A 989 5.39 39.86 -2.60
C LEU A 989 5.31 41.38 -2.40
N ARG A 990 5.75 42.18 -3.38
CA ARG A 990 5.69 43.65 -3.30
C ARG A 990 4.27 44.18 -3.17
N ASP A 991 3.32 43.57 -3.89
CA ASP A 991 1.92 43.98 -3.90
C ASP A 991 1.03 43.17 -2.93
N ALA A 992 1.59 42.11 -2.32
CA ALA A 992 0.89 41.26 -1.36
C ALA A 992 0.50 41.99 -0.05
N PRO A 993 -0.51 41.51 0.70
CA PRO A 993 -0.83 42.00 2.05
C PRO A 993 0.35 41.83 3.02
N SER A 994 0.53 42.77 3.95
CA SER A 994 1.65 42.76 4.92
C SER A 994 1.74 41.46 5.74
N GLU A 995 0.59 40.83 6.01
CA GLU A 995 0.49 39.54 6.71
C GLU A 995 1.12 38.37 5.92
N GLN A 996 0.95 38.36 4.58
CA GLN A 996 1.60 37.37 3.72
C GLN A 996 3.11 37.61 3.60
N VAL A 997 3.55 38.88 3.58
CA VAL A 997 4.97 39.24 3.62
C VAL A 997 5.58 38.80 4.96
N TYR A 998 4.89 39.03 6.08
CA TYR A 998 5.33 38.61 7.42
C TYR A 998 5.52 37.09 7.53
N GLU A 999 4.55 36.29 7.08
CA GLU A 999 4.67 34.83 7.18
C GLU A 999 5.72 34.27 6.20
N ALA A 1000 5.94 34.93 5.04
CA ALA A 1000 7.06 34.62 4.15
C ALA A 1000 8.43 34.88 4.80
N VAL A 1001 8.61 36.04 5.45
CA VAL A 1001 9.82 36.35 6.26
C VAL A 1001 10.02 35.26 7.32
N ARG A 1002 8.99 34.97 8.12
CA ARG A 1002 9.02 34.01 9.22
C ARG A 1002 9.41 32.60 8.76
N HIS A 1003 8.85 32.12 7.65
CA HIS A 1003 9.21 30.83 7.07
C HIS A 1003 10.66 30.81 6.57
N LEU A 1004 11.12 31.86 5.88
CA LEU A 1004 12.51 31.95 5.40
C LEU A 1004 13.51 32.02 6.55
N CYS A 1005 13.26 32.79 7.61
CA CYS A 1005 14.06 32.78 8.84
C CYS A 1005 14.15 31.37 9.44
N THR A 1006 13.01 30.69 9.56
CA THR A 1006 12.94 29.33 10.14
C THR A 1006 13.73 28.31 9.29
N ASN A 1007 13.69 28.42 7.97
CA ASN A 1007 14.46 27.56 7.07
C ASN A 1007 15.97 27.88 7.11
N ASN A 1008 16.34 29.16 7.15
CA ASN A 1008 17.73 29.58 7.27
C ASN A 1008 18.36 29.09 8.58
N SER A 1009 17.70 29.25 9.74
CA SER A 1009 18.22 28.73 11.02
C SER A 1009 18.35 27.21 11.07
N ARG A 1010 17.59 26.46 10.25
CA ARG A 1010 17.78 25.01 10.09
C ARG A 1010 18.98 24.69 9.19
N LEU A 1011 19.18 25.43 8.11
CA LEU A 1011 20.37 25.31 7.26
C LEU A 1011 21.64 25.65 8.04
N GLU A 1012 21.64 26.74 8.82
CA GLU A 1012 22.72 27.10 9.74
C GLU A 1012 23.07 25.94 10.70
N PHE A 1013 22.07 25.32 11.32
CA PHE A 1013 22.27 24.19 12.23
C PHE A 1013 22.90 22.98 11.52
N TYR A 1014 22.39 22.57 10.36
CA TYR A 1014 22.96 21.44 9.61
C TYR A 1014 24.36 21.73 9.07
N ILE A 1015 24.67 23.00 8.75
CA ILE A 1015 26.00 23.46 8.35
C ILE A 1015 26.98 23.34 9.53
N GLU A 1016 26.58 23.75 10.74
CA GLU A 1016 27.41 23.62 11.95
C GLU A 1016 27.62 22.15 12.34
N GLU A 1017 26.56 21.34 12.36
CA GLU A 1017 26.62 19.90 12.69
C GLU A 1017 27.57 19.17 11.73
N PHE A 1018 27.51 19.49 10.43
CA PHE A 1018 28.44 18.97 9.44
C PHE A 1018 29.89 19.48 9.63
N TRP A 1019 30.07 20.76 9.92
CA TRP A 1019 31.37 21.37 10.16
C TRP A 1019 32.07 20.78 11.39
N GLU A 1020 31.35 20.60 12.49
CA GLU A 1020 31.87 19.99 13.72
C GLU A 1020 32.18 18.50 13.52
N HIS A 1021 31.35 17.75 12.79
CA HIS A 1021 31.64 16.36 12.47
C HIS A 1021 32.84 16.18 11.52
N THR A 1022 33.01 17.06 10.52
CA THR A 1022 34.20 17.02 9.65
C THR A 1022 35.48 17.45 10.34
N LYS A 1023 35.39 18.37 11.32
CA LYS A 1023 36.51 18.80 12.18
C LYS A 1023 37.11 17.65 12.98
N ASP A 1024 36.27 16.82 13.59
CA ASP A 1024 36.74 15.68 14.40
C ASP A 1024 37.22 14.50 13.53
N MET A 1025 36.66 14.33 12.32
CA MET A 1025 36.98 13.20 11.45
C MET A 1025 38.16 13.44 10.48
N CYS A 1026 38.33 14.64 9.91
CA CYS A 1026 39.31 14.94 8.84
C CYS A 1026 39.81 16.40 8.87
N ILE A 1027 40.75 16.71 9.77
CA ILE A 1027 41.37 18.05 9.93
C ILE A 1027 42.02 18.57 8.63
N GLU A 1028 42.53 17.70 7.76
CA GLU A 1028 43.12 18.12 6.47
C GLU A 1028 42.06 18.69 5.50
N LEU A 1029 40.83 18.19 5.53
CA LEU A 1029 39.71 18.70 4.71
C LEU A 1029 39.32 20.12 5.14
N LEU A 1030 39.30 20.41 6.45
CA LEU A 1030 39.01 21.76 6.96
C LEU A 1030 39.95 22.83 6.38
N HIS A 1031 41.23 22.51 6.16
CA HIS A 1031 42.19 23.47 5.60
C HIS A 1031 41.89 23.86 4.14
N SER A 1032 40.93 23.19 3.48
CA SER A 1032 40.47 23.48 2.12
C SER A 1032 39.11 24.19 2.05
N ILE A 1033 38.40 24.32 3.18
CA ILE A 1033 37.03 24.85 3.26
C ILE A 1033 37.06 26.16 4.07
N GLU A 1034 36.29 27.16 3.65
CA GLU A 1034 36.17 28.43 4.38
C GLU A 1034 35.28 28.23 5.62
N GLU A 1035 35.44 29.05 6.67
CA GLU A 1035 34.58 28.94 7.87
C GLU A 1035 33.09 29.21 7.54
N PRO A 1036 32.14 28.55 8.24
CA PRO A 1036 30.73 28.70 7.97
C PRO A 1036 30.22 30.14 8.21
N PRO A 1037 29.25 30.62 7.41
CA PRO A 1037 28.69 31.96 7.56
C PRO A 1037 28.16 32.22 8.98
N GLN A 1038 28.41 33.42 9.50
CA GLN A 1038 27.88 33.83 10.81
C GLN A 1038 26.35 33.72 10.83
N LYS A 1039 25.81 33.18 11.94
CA LYS A 1039 24.36 33.05 12.15
C LYS A 1039 23.63 34.38 11.97
N SER A 1040 22.53 34.32 11.24
CA SER A 1040 21.56 35.40 11.19
C SER A 1040 21.02 35.71 12.59
N ALA A 1041 20.71 36.99 12.85
CA ALA A 1041 20.05 37.38 14.08
C ALA A 1041 18.67 36.71 14.14
N LYS A 1042 18.38 35.98 15.23
CA LYS A 1042 17.09 35.30 15.39
C LYS A 1042 15.95 36.32 15.33
N PHE A 1043 14.95 36.09 14.49
CA PHE A 1043 13.79 36.97 14.33
C PHE A 1043 12.86 36.90 15.56
N THR A 1044 13.21 37.61 16.64
CA THR A 1044 12.54 37.56 17.94
C THR A 1044 11.35 38.51 18.06
N LYS A 1045 10.32 38.29 17.21
CA LYS A 1045 8.99 38.93 17.20
C LYS A 1045 8.94 40.47 17.04
N THR A 1046 7.98 40.92 16.23
CA THR A 1046 6.91 41.85 16.68
C THR A 1046 5.76 41.90 15.69
N GLU A 1047 4.52 41.90 16.17
CA GLU A 1047 3.29 41.98 15.36
C GLU A 1047 2.98 43.43 14.90
N LYS A 1048 4.02 44.26 14.72
CA LYS A 1048 3.94 45.73 14.52
C LYS A 1048 5.02 46.30 13.58
N LEU A 1049 5.59 45.50 12.69
CA LEU A 1049 6.46 45.99 11.62
C LEU A 1049 5.63 46.56 10.46
N SER A 1050 6.03 47.68 9.89
CA SER A 1050 5.41 48.23 8.68
C SER A 1050 5.76 47.41 7.44
N LYS A 1051 4.97 47.53 6.35
CA LYS A 1051 5.22 46.78 5.11
C LYS A 1051 6.60 47.07 4.52
N ASP A 1052 7.10 48.31 4.63
CA ASP A 1052 8.44 48.68 4.14
C ASP A 1052 9.58 48.10 4.99
N GLU A 1053 9.34 47.86 6.28
CA GLU A 1053 10.28 47.15 7.15
C GLU A 1053 10.26 45.65 6.87
N LEU A 1054 9.07 45.06 6.70
CA LEU A 1054 8.92 43.66 6.31
C LEU A 1054 9.54 43.35 4.94
N MET A 1055 9.44 44.24 3.95
CA MET A 1055 10.11 44.06 2.65
C MET A 1055 11.63 44.22 2.72
N LYS A 1056 12.17 45.03 3.65
CA LYS A 1056 13.62 45.09 3.92
C LYS A 1056 14.11 43.81 4.59
N GLU A 1057 13.39 43.34 5.61
CA GLU A 1057 13.72 42.11 6.32
C GLU A 1057 13.63 40.89 5.39
N LEU A 1058 12.58 40.80 4.56
CA LEU A 1058 12.44 39.78 3.53
C LEU A 1058 13.64 39.74 2.60
N LYS A 1059 14.15 40.90 2.18
CA LYS A 1059 15.37 40.96 1.37
C LYS A 1059 16.59 40.47 2.14
N LEU A 1060 16.85 40.97 3.35
CA LEU A 1060 18.00 40.53 4.17
C LEU A 1060 18.00 39.02 4.42
N VAL A 1061 16.84 38.45 4.73
CA VAL A 1061 16.68 37.01 4.99
C VAL A 1061 16.80 36.19 3.69
N THR A 1062 16.37 36.73 2.55
CA THR A 1062 16.59 36.12 1.23
C THR A 1062 18.08 36.13 0.86
N ASP A 1063 18.74 37.30 0.93
CA ASP A 1063 20.17 37.48 0.67
C ASP A 1063 21.03 36.54 1.55
N HIS A 1064 20.65 36.35 2.82
CA HIS A 1064 21.30 35.37 3.72
C HIS A 1064 21.05 33.92 3.29
N SER A 1065 19.82 33.59 2.85
CA SER A 1065 19.50 32.26 2.31
C SER A 1065 20.37 31.91 1.10
N VAL A 1066 20.62 32.89 0.21
CA VAL A 1066 21.53 32.72 -0.94
C VAL A 1066 22.95 32.41 -0.48
N ASN A 1067 23.48 33.12 0.52
CA ASN A 1067 24.81 32.88 1.06
C ASN A 1067 24.94 31.47 1.68
N LEU A 1068 23.95 31.02 2.46
CA LEU A 1068 23.91 29.67 3.02
C LEU A 1068 23.87 28.59 1.92
N LYS A 1069 22.98 28.72 0.92
CA LYS A 1069 22.91 27.80 -0.24
C LYS A 1069 24.25 27.73 -0.97
N LYS A 1070 24.84 28.89 -1.29
CA LYS A 1070 26.10 29.01 -2.02
C LYS A 1070 27.27 28.36 -1.26
N TYR A 1071 27.31 28.53 0.06
CA TYR A 1071 28.27 27.86 0.93
C TYR A 1071 28.10 26.34 0.90
N VAL A 1072 26.86 25.82 1.01
CA VAL A 1072 26.56 24.37 0.92
C VAL A 1072 26.96 23.78 -0.43
N TYR A 1073 26.67 24.45 -1.55
CA TYR A 1073 27.11 23.98 -2.88
C TYR A 1073 28.65 24.02 -3.02
N GLY A 1074 29.32 25.03 -2.48
CA GLY A 1074 30.78 25.10 -2.44
C GLY A 1074 31.42 24.01 -1.56
N LEU A 1075 30.74 23.60 -0.49
CA LEU A 1075 31.08 22.46 0.36
C LEU A 1075 30.96 21.13 -0.41
N LEU A 1076 29.79 20.86 -0.98
CA LEU A 1076 29.52 19.63 -1.73
C LEU A 1076 30.48 19.47 -2.92
N SER A 1077 30.72 20.54 -3.68
CA SER A 1077 31.68 20.53 -4.80
C SER A 1077 33.15 20.32 -4.38
N LYS A 1078 33.49 20.42 -3.08
CA LYS A 1078 34.81 20.08 -2.51
C LYS A 1078 34.86 18.70 -1.85
N LEU A 1079 33.72 18.00 -1.78
CA LEU A 1079 33.58 16.64 -1.23
C LEU A 1079 33.37 15.59 -2.34
N GLU A 1080 32.98 16.03 -3.54
CA GLU A 1080 32.82 15.20 -4.74
C GLU A 1080 34.10 15.04 -5.59
N GLY A 1081 35.19 15.74 -5.25
CA GLY A 1081 36.46 15.78 -6.00
C GLY A 1081 37.68 15.40 -5.17
#